data_AF-A0A958XEI6-F1
#
_entry.id   AF-A0A958XEI6-F1
#
_cell.length_a   1.000
_cell.length_b   1.000
_cell.length_c   1.000
_cell.angle_alpha   90.00
_cell.angle_beta   90.00
_cell.angle_gamma   90.00
#
_symmetry.space_group_name_H-M   'P 1'
#
loop_
_entity.id
_entity.type
_entity.pdbx_description
1 polymer ?
#
loop_
_entity_poly.entity_id
_entity_poly.type
_entity_poly.pdbx_seq_one_letter_code
_entity_poly.pdbx_strand_id
1 'polypeptide(L)'
;METERRKAGEDIQKARLASAEEVQKARDNAAKELLNIKERLDQAKLEYADEVSSARENSEDELQRIRDENAKSIADAREKAKEEKEKTTEDVIGTKKTAAEEILRIREESANEVAKSRENAVLEKQRLATELAESRRKAAEERALLEQNSSAELAEIRENVAKQKEASALEVAEAKKRAANEIEKAQHDVLAYREKAENEKLDIAKEVAESKQKAAQNVQQIQEEAAKAIAASQARAQAQRDSITASVVAARKRAEDEIQKIQEELAQSVAAAKEKEAKIRQESADQVLQARDRSQQEIAKAQEEAKTKVVAANANADQAQKQYAEEVASAKQTADQRIVQIQQEAAAAIAEANKKQQETLNATAQDVVSSREKAAAEINAARERAAKEVAAAKEAQVRAQQESANAVSEARKQSAQAIAAVKTQEADSIRISRENAARERQRLASELANARERAAQEVANTNQEAAEDIKMAKENAARARQESAESIAQAKEEAAVEIASTKESAAREVAAAKKQALEAIALAKTESDNKKAAYAKEVSDAQERARKEMEDVRAQVAAEVSNARKEAEQKRQQYAAETELARNKSAEEVEKAQKDASENIYKAKQDAAAIIAQTKDDEAKRIAAIRTESAEEIKRAKEDAGQKIKEEQQKIAQAQQQYTQKQQELNSLQTDIQNAKAELTRLQEEIEKKKKAAGNN
;
A
#
# COMPACT_ATOMS: atom_id res chain seq x y z
N MET A 1 -36.24 -23.51 -11.57
CA MET A 1 -35.28 -23.07 -12.60
C MET A 1 -35.36 -23.98 -13.82
N GLU A 2 -35.10 -25.29 -13.67
CA GLU A 2 -35.36 -26.27 -14.74
C GLU A 2 -36.85 -26.35 -15.14
N THR A 3 -37.74 -26.17 -14.17
CA THR A 3 -39.19 -26.03 -14.35
C THR A 3 -39.60 -24.80 -15.18
N GLU A 4 -38.87 -23.69 -15.09
CA GLU A 4 -39.15 -22.46 -15.85
C GLU A 4 -38.69 -22.59 -17.31
N ARG A 5 -37.54 -23.23 -17.55
CA ARG A 5 -37.05 -23.58 -18.90
C ARG A 5 -38.03 -24.50 -19.63
N ARG A 6 -38.54 -25.51 -18.94
CA ARG A 6 -39.50 -26.46 -19.50
C ARG A 6 -40.82 -25.78 -19.85
N LYS A 7 -41.36 -24.95 -18.95
CA LYS A 7 -42.56 -24.15 -19.21
C LYS A 7 -42.40 -23.19 -20.39
N ALA A 8 -41.25 -22.51 -20.52
CA ALA A 8 -40.97 -21.64 -21.66
C ALA A 8 -40.94 -22.43 -22.99
N GLY A 9 -40.40 -23.66 -22.98
CA GLY A 9 -40.45 -24.54 -24.15
C GLY A 9 -41.87 -25.00 -24.52
N GLU A 10 -42.68 -25.33 -23.51
CA GLU A 10 -44.09 -25.72 -23.70
C GLU A 10 -44.94 -24.54 -24.21
N ASP A 11 -44.71 -23.32 -23.70
CA ASP A 11 -45.40 -22.10 -24.15
C ASP A 11 -45.07 -21.75 -25.62
N ILE A 12 -43.81 -21.93 -26.03
CA ILE A 12 -43.38 -21.77 -27.44
C ILE A 12 -44.14 -22.73 -28.36
N GLN A 13 -44.19 -24.01 -28.00
CA GLN A 13 -44.90 -25.01 -28.81
C GLN A 13 -46.39 -24.71 -28.90
N LYS A 14 -47.00 -24.30 -27.79
CA LYS A 14 -48.42 -23.94 -27.74
C LYS A 14 -48.75 -22.71 -28.60
N ALA A 15 -47.90 -21.69 -28.59
CA ALA A 15 -48.08 -20.49 -29.41
C ALA A 15 -47.99 -20.79 -30.92
N ARG A 16 -47.05 -21.65 -31.32
CA ARG A 16 -46.91 -22.10 -32.72
C ARG A 16 -48.11 -22.90 -33.20
N LEU A 17 -48.61 -23.82 -32.38
CA LEU A 17 -49.79 -24.62 -32.72
C LEU A 17 -51.05 -23.75 -32.84
N ALA A 18 -51.26 -22.82 -31.91
CA ALA A 18 -52.42 -21.91 -31.97
C ALA A 18 -52.37 -20.98 -33.19
N SER A 19 -51.20 -20.45 -33.56
CA SER A 19 -50.99 -19.66 -34.77
C SER A 19 -51.30 -20.47 -36.03
N ALA A 20 -50.77 -21.69 -36.13
CA ALA A 20 -51.02 -22.59 -37.26
C ALA A 20 -52.52 -22.92 -37.42
N GLU A 21 -53.23 -23.18 -36.31
CA GLU A 21 -54.68 -23.42 -36.32
C GLU A 21 -55.49 -22.17 -36.73
N GLU A 22 -55.12 -20.97 -36.26
CA GLU A 22 -55.78 -19.70 -36.64
C GLU A 22 -55.59 -19.42 -38.14
N VAL A 23 -54.37 -19.61 -38.68
CA VAL A 23 -54.08 -19.45 -40.11
C VAL A 23 -54.87 -20.46 -40.95
N GLN A 24 -54.90 -21.73 -40.54
CA GLN A 24 -55.63 -22.76 -41.26
C GLN A 24 -57.14 -22.45 -41.30
N LYS A 25 -57.74 -22.06 -40.17
CA LYS A 25 -59.16 -21.65 -40.11
C LYS A 25 -59.45 -20.44 -40.98
N ALA A 26 -58.56 -19.46 -41.05
CA ALA A 26 -58.73 -18.28 -41.90
C ALA A 26 -58.73 -18.67 -43.39
N ARG A 27 -57.83 -19.56 -43.82
CA ARG A 27 -57.76 -20.06 -45.20
C ARG A 27 -58.96 -20.92 -45.57
N ASP A 28 -59.40 -21.81 -44.68
CA ASP A 28 -60.57 -22.67 -44.93
C ASP A 28 -61.86 -21.86 -45.08
N ASN A 29 -62.04 -20.81 -44.28
CA ASN A 29 -63.20 -19.94 -44.39
C ASN A 29 -63.17 -19.10 -45.67
N ALA A 30 -62.01 -18.55 -46.05
CA ALA A 30 -61.87 -17.82 -47.31
C ALA A 30 -62.12 -18.73 -48.52
N ALA A 31 -61.63 -19.98 -48.50
CA ALA A 31 -61.91 -20.95 -49.55
C ALA A 31 -63.40 -21.26 -49.70
N LYS A 32 -64.13 -21.39 -48.57
CA LYS A 32 -65.60 -21.57 -48.59
C LYS A 32 -66.34 -20.36 -49.15
N GLU A 33 -65.94 -19.15 -48.78
CA GLU A 33 -66.55 -17.92 -49.31
C GLU A 33 -66.30 -17.78 -50.82
N LEU A 34 -65.08 -18.06 -51.29
CA LEU A 34 -64.75 -18.05 -52.71
C LEU A 34 -65.56 -19.08 -53.52
N LEU A 35 -65.80 -20.27 -52.96
CA LEU A 35 -66.68 -21.27 -53.59
C LEU A 35 -68.12 -20.76 -53.70
N ASN A 36 -68.67 -20.18 -52.63
CA ASN A 36 -70.03 -19.62 -52.63
C ASN A 36 -70.18 -18.47 -53.63
N ILE A 37 -69.18 -17.59 -53.74
CA ILE A 37 -69.16 -16.49 -54.72
C ILE A 37 -69.17 -17.06 -56.15
N LYS A 38 -68.38 -18.12 -56.39
CA LYS A 38 -68.33 -18.78 -57.69
C LYS A 38 -69.66 -19.44 -58.06
N GLU A 39 -70.30 -20.15 -57.13
CA GLU A 39 -71.62 -20.75 -57.35
C GLU A 39 -72.69 -19.71 -57.69
N ARG A 40 -72.70 -18.56 -57.00
CA ARG A 40 -73.62 -17.45 -57.29
C ARG A 40 -73.37 -16.83 -58.66
N LEU A 41 -72.11 -16.71 -59.05
CA LEU A 41 -71.74 -16.18 -60.37
C LEU A 41 -72.19 -17.14 -61.49
N ASP A 42 -72.02 -18.44 -61.29
CA ASP A 42 -72.45 -19.45 -62.24
C ASP A 42 -74.00 -19.52 -62.34
N GLN A 43 -74.72 -19.32 -61.23
CA GLN A 43 -76.19 -19.15 -61.23
C GLN A 43 -76.63 -17.92 -62.04
N ALA A 44 -76.00 -16.75 -61.82
CA ALA A 44 -76.33 -15.54 -62.57
C ALA A 44 -76.08 -15.68 -64.08
N LYS A 45 -75.07 -16.47 -64.49
CA LYS A 45 -74.82 -16.79 -65.90
C LYS A 45 -75.89 -17.69 -66.50
N LEU A 46 -76.40 -18.66 -65.74
CA LEU A 46 -77.51 -19.52 -66.14
C LEU A 46 -78.80 -18.69 -66.31
N GLU A 47 -79.12 -17.85 -65.34
CA GLU A 47 -80.27 -16.94 -65.40
C GLU A 47 -80.20 -16.02 -66.63
N TYR A 48 -79.02 -15.47 -66.94
CA TYR A 48 -78.82 -14.70 -68.18
C TYR A 48 -79.11 -15.52 -69.43
N ALA A 49 -78.64 -16.77 -69.51
CA ALA A 49 -78.90 -17.64 -70.66
C ALA A 49 -80.39 -17.94 -70.83
N ASP A 50 -81.09 -18.21 -69.74
CA ASP A 50 -82.54 -18.49 -69.73
C ASP A 50 -83.37 -17.25 -70.07
N GLU A 51 -83.03 -16.07 -69.54
CA GLU A 51 -83.69 -14.80 -69.85
C GLU A 51 -83.54 -14.43 -71.34
N VAL A 52 -82.34 -14.62 -71.91
CA VAL A 52 -82.09 -14.37 -73.35
C VAL A 52 -82.84 -15.36 -74.23
N SER A 53 -82.88 -16.64 -73.85
CA SER A 53 -83.62 -17.67 -74.59
C SER A 53 -85.12 -17.38 -74.57
N SER A 54 -85.68 -17.07 -73.39
CA SER A 54 -87.09 -16.74 -73.22
C SER A 54 -87.48 -15.47 -73.97
N ALA A 55 -86.60 -14.45 -74.00
CA ALA A 55 -86.84 -13.23 -74.76
C ALA A 55 -86.85 -13.49 -76.28
N ARG A 56 -86.00 -14.40 -76.78
CA ARG A 56 -85.99 -14.82 -78.19
C ARG A 56 -87.27 -15.57 -78.56
N GLU A 57 -87.64 -16.58 -77.78
CA GLU A 57 -88.82 -17.42 -78.02
C GLU A 57 -90.11 -16.58 -78.02
N ASN A 58 -90.31 -15.73 -76.99
CA ASN A 58 -91.47 -14.84 -76.93
C ASN A 58 -91.54 -13.86 -78.11
N SER A 59 -90.39 -13.35 -78.57
CA SER A 59 -90.35 -12.46 -79.73
C SER A 59 -90.62 -13.19 -81.04
N GLU A 60 -90.11 -14.41 -81.21
CA GLU A 60 -90.39 -15.25 -82.38
C GLU A 60 -91.88 -15.62 -82.48
N ASP A 61 -92.48 -16.03 -81.35
CA ASP A 61 -93.91 -16.34 -81.27
C ASP A 61 -94.79 -15.12 -81.59
N GLU A 62 -94.46 -13.94 -81.05
CA GLU A 62 -95.22 -12.72 -81.30
C GLU A 62 -95.04 -12.21 -82.74
N LEU A 63 -93.84 -12.33 -83.31
CA LEU A 63 -93.60 -12.04 -84.74
C LEU A 63 -94.42 -12.96 -85.64
N GLN A 64 -94.48 -14.25 -85.31
CA GLN A 64 -95.28 -15.22 -86.06
C GLN A 64 -96.77 -14.88 -85.99
N ARG A 65 -97.26 -14.53 -84.78
CA ARG A 65 -98.65 -14.09 -84.58
C ARG A 65 -98.99 -12.83 -85.38
N ILE A 66 -98.12 -11.82 -85.38
CA ILE A 66 -98.32 -10.58 -86.16
C ILE A 66 -98.40 -10.89 -87.66
N ARG A 67 -97.55 -11.79 -88.16
CA ARG A 67 -97.57 -12.22 -89.57
C ARG A 67 -98.85 -12.94 -89.94
N ASP A 68 -99.31 -13.86 -89.09
CA ASP A 68 -100.54 -14.62 -89.30
C ASP A 68 -101.78 -13.70 -89.24
N GLU A 69 -101.83 -12.75 -88.30
CA GLU A 69 -102.89 -11.73 -88.20
C GLU A 69 -102.90 -10.77 -89.41
N ASN A 70 -101.73 -10.38 -89.92
CA ASN A 70 -101.63 -9.56 -91.13
C ASN A 70 -102.12 -10.33 -92.36
N ALA A 71 -101.69 -11.59 -92.52
CA ALA A 71 -102.14 -12.46 -93.61
C ALA A 71 -103.66 -12.64 -93.59
N LYS A 72 -104.25 -12.82 -92.40
CA LYS A 72 -105.70 -12.91 -92.22
C LYS A 72 -106.41 -11.60 -92.54
N SER A 73 -105.88 -10.47 -92.10
CA SER A 73 -106.46 -9.15 -92.39
C SER A 73 -106.46 -8.82 -93.89
N ILE A 74 -105.39 -9.21 -94.60
CA ILE A 74 -105.30 -9.11 -96.07
C ILE A 74 -106.33 -10.03 -96.74
N ALA A 75 -106.49 -11.27 -96.26
CA ALA A 75 -107.49 -12.19 -96.79
C ALA A 75 -108.93 -11.68 -96.59
N ASP A 76 -109.27 -11.20 -95.39
CA ASP A 76 -110.58 -10.62 -95.07
C ASP A 76 -110.86 -9.37 -95.92
N ALA A 77 -109.83 -8.54 -96.18
CA ALA A 77 -109.96 -7.38 -97.07
C ALA A 77 -110.25 -7.79 -98.51
N ARG A 78 -109.60 -8.84 -99.02
CA ARG A 78 -109.84 -9.40 -100.37
C ARG A 78 -111.23 -10.00 -100.51
N GLU A 79 -111.70 -10.72 -99.49
CA GLU A 79 -113.04 -11.31 -99.49
C GLU A 79 -114.12 -10.24 -99.52
N LYS A 80 -114.03 -9.22 -98.66
CA LYS A 80 -114.95 -8.08 -98.67
C LYS A 80 -114.95 -7.34 -100.01
N ALA A 81 -113.77 -7.14 -100.61
CA ALA A 81 -113.69 -6.52 -101.94
C ALA A 81 -114.37 -7.38 -103.03
N LYS A 82 -114.37 -8.71 -102.88
CA LYS A 82 -115.05 -9.63 -103.80
C LYS A 82 -116.58 -9.59 -103.61
N GLU A 83 -117.05 -9.58 -102.36
CA GLU A 83 -118.49 -9.46 -102.05
C GLU A 83 -119.09 -8.15 -102.59
N GLU A 84 -118.36 -7.03 -102.46
CA GLU A 84 -118.81 -5.76 -103.02
C GLU A 84 -118.83 -5.76 -104.57
N LYS A 85 -118.05 -6.64 -105.21
CA LYS A 85 -117.98 -6.79 -106.67
C LYS A 85 -119.17 -7.55 -107.26
N GLU A 86 -119.87 -8.37 -106.48
CA GLU A 86 -120.93 -9.28 -106.97
C GLU A 86 -122.37 -8.75 -106.84
N LYS A 87 -122.59 -7.61 -106.16
CA LYS A 87 -123.94 -7.03 -106.01
C LYS A 87 -124.29 -6.04 -107.13
N THR A 88 -125.27 -6.44 -107.97
CA THR A 88 -126.25 -5.66 -108.77
C THR A 88 -126.10 -5.52 -110.30
N THR A 89 -127.21 -5.83 -111.00
CA THR A 89 -127.64 -5.42 -112.36
C THR A 89 -128.12 -3.96 -112.37
N GLU A 90 -127.96 -3.13 -113.41
CA GLU A 90 -127.06 -3.19 -114.57
C GLU A 90 -126.62 -1.77 -115.06
N ASP A 91 -126.91 -0.67 -114.32
CA ASP A 91 -126.54 0.69 -114.78
C ASP A 91 -125.48 1.43 -113.93
N VAL A 92 -124.78 0.73 -113.00
CA VAL A 92 -123.70 1.32 -112.17
C VAL A 92 -122.49 0.38 -112.01
N ILE A 93 -122.10 -0.33 -113.07
CA ILE A 93 -121.04 -1.35 -113.03
C ILE A 93 -119.62 -0.75 -113.19
N GLY A 94 -119.48 0.43 -113.82
CA GLY A 94 -118.17 1.03 -114.12
C GLY A 94 -117.50 1.77 -112.95
N THR A 95 -118.24 2.62 -112.25
CA THR A 95 -117.65 3.58 -111.29
C THR A 95 -117.32 2.98 -109.92
N LYS A 96 -117.95 1.86 -109.55
CA LYS A 96 -117.70 1.19 -108.25
C LYS A 96 -116.49 0.25 -108.28
N LYS A 97 -116.09 -0.25 -109.46
CA LYS A 97 -115.02 -1.24 -109.59
C LYS A 97 -113.64 -0.65 -109.25
N THR A 98 -113.37 0.58 -109.70
CA THR A 98 -112.09 1.27 -109.47
C THR A 98 -111.95 1.71 -108.01
N ALA A 99 -113.02 2.21 -107.39
CA ALA A 99 -113.01 2.62 -105.98
C ALA A 99 -112.78 1.43 -105.03
N ALA A 100 -113.37 0.26 -105.33
CA ALA A 100 -113.18 -0.95 -104.52
C ALA A 100 -111.74 -1.49 -104.60
N GLU A 101 -111.10 -1.46 -105.77
CA GLU A 101 -109.70 -1.90 -105.95
C GLU A 101 -108.71 -0.94 -105.28
N GLU A 102 -108.98 0.36 -105.28
CA GLU A 102 -108.14 1.36 -104.61
C GLU A 102 -108.29 1.30 -103.07
N ILE A 103 -109.51 1.07 -102.56
CA ILE A 103 -109.77 0.81 -101.13
C ILE A 103 -109.08 -0.48 -100.68
N LEU A 104 -109.12 -1.55 -101.50
CA LEU A 104 -108.40 -2.79 -101.22
C LEU A 104 -106.90 -2.52 -101.09
N ARG A 105 -106.30 -1.82 -102.06
CA ARG A 105 -104.86 -1.54 -102.07
C ARG A 105 -104.44 -0.71 -100.86
N ILE A 106 -105.17 0.35 -100.53
CA ILE A 106 -104.87 1.19 -99.35
C ILE A 106 -105.00 0.36 -98.06
N ARG A 107 -105.97 -0.56 -97.98
CA ARG A 107 -106.10 -1.45 -96.82
C ARG A 107 -104.96 -2.47 -96.72
N GLU A 108 -104.51 -3.05 -97.83
CA GLU A 108 -103.36 -3.96 -97.85
C GLU A 108 -102.06 -3.22 -97.49
N GLU A 109 -101.82 -2.03 -98.03
CA GLU A 109 -100.65 -1.20 -97.70
C GLU A 109 -100.68 -0.75 -96.23
N SER A 110 -101.84 -0.29 -95.73
CA SER A 110 -102.00 0.08 -94.31
C SER A 110 -101.82 -1.11 -93.36
N ALA A 111 -102.34 -2.29 -93.71
CA ALA A 111 -102.15 -3.50 -92.90
C ALA A 111 -100.67 -3.91 -92.84
N ASN A 112 -99.96 -3.83 -93.97
CA ASN A 112 -98.53 -4.13 -94.04
C ASN A 112 -97.66 -3.11 -93.29
N GLU A 113 -97.99 -1.82 -93.34
CA GLU A 113 -97.28 -0.80 -92.56
C GLU A 113 -97.49 -0.99 -91.06
N VAL A 114 -98.73 -1.25 -90.63
CA VAL A 114 -99.04 -1.56 -89.23
C VAL A 114 -98.31 -2.84 -88.78
N ALA A 115 -98.25 -3.87 -89.63
CA ALA A 115 -97.51 -5.10 -89.34
C ALA A 115 -96.01 -4.84 -89.19
N LYS A 116 -95.38 -4.10 -90.11
CA LYS A 116 -93.96 -3.73 -90.02
C LYS A 116 -93.64 -2.92 -88.76
N SER A 117 -94.50 -1.95 -88.40
CA SER A 117 -94.33 -1.18 -87.17
C SER A 117 -94.44 -2.07 -85.92
N ARG A 118 -95.35 -3.05 -85.92
CA ARG A 118 -95.47 -4.02 -84.83
C ARG A 118 -94.28 -4.99 -84.76
N GLU A 119 -93.82 -5.52 -85.89
CA GLU A 119 -92.64 -6.39 -85.95
C GLU A 119 -91.39 -5.67 -85.43
N ASN A 120 -91.16 -4.41 -85.84
CA ASN A 120 -90.06 -3.61 -85.32
C ASN A 120 -90.17 -3.38 -83.81
N ALA A 121 -91.37 -3.11 -83.29
CA ALA A 121 -91.59 -2.95 -81.86
C ALA A 121 -91.32 -4.24 -81.06
N VAL A 122 -91.57 -5.42 -81.63
CA VAL A 122 -91.23 -6.71 -80.99
C VAL A 122 -89.72 -6.94 -80.98
N LEU A 123 -89.02 -6.67 -82.09
CA LEU A 123 -87.56 -6.78 -82.16
C LEU A 123 -86.86 -5.79 -81.22
N GLU A 124 -87.40 -4.59 -81.05
CA GLU A 124 -86.87 -3.58 -80.14
C GLU A 124 -87.11 -3.98 -78.67
N LYS A 125 -88.26 -4.59 -78.34
CA LYS A 125 -88.48 -5.22 -77.03
C LYS A 125 -87.51 -6.37 -76.75
N GLN A 126 -87.23 -7.22 -77.74
CA GLN A 126 -86.25 -8.29 -77.63
C GLN A 126 -84.87 -7.73 -77.28
N ARG A 127 -84.45 -6.70 -78.03
CA ARG A 127 -83.16 -6.04 -77.82
C ARG A 127 -83.05 -5.44 -76.41
N LEU A 128 -84.07 -4.71 -75.96
CA LEU A 128 -84.09 -4.12 -74.61
C LEU A 128 -84.07 -5.19 -73.51
N ALA A 129 -84.78 -6.31 -73.70
CA ALA A 129 -84.73 -7.44 -72.77
C ALA A 129 -83.32 -8.07 -72.71
N THR A 130 -82.64 -8.19 -73.86
CA THR A 130 -81.27 -8.73 -73.95
C THR A 130 -80.26 -7.79 -73.28
N GLU A 131 -80.38 -6.48 -73.51
CA GLU A 131 -79.53 -5.45 -72.89
C GLU A 131 -79.74 -5.38 -71.36
N LEU A 132 -80.99 -5.55 -70.88
CA LEU A 132 -81.30 -5.62 -69.45
C LEU A 132 -80.68 -6.86 -68.78
N ALA A 133 -80.77 -8.02 -69.44
CA ALA A 133 -80.15 -9.25 -68.95
C ALA A 133 -78.61 -9.14 -68.91
N GLU A 134 -77.99 -8.50 -69.92
CA GLU A 134 -76.53 -8.30 -69.94
C GLU A 134 -76.06 -7.34 -68.83
N SER A 135 -76.84 -6.29 -68.54
CA SER A 135 -76.58 -5.37 -67.42
C SER A 135 -76.60 -6.10 -66.07
N ARG A 136 -77.59 -7.00 -65.86
CA ARG A 136 -77.66 -7.83 -64.64
C ARG A 136 -76.47 -8.78 -64.51
N ARG A 137 -76.02 -9.41 -65.61
CA ARG A 137 -74.83 -10.27 -65.60
C ARG A 137 -73.57 -9.48 -65.22
N LYS A 138 -73.35 -8.30 -65.82
CA LYS A 138 -72.19 -7.44 -65.51
C LYS A 138 -72.20 -6.97 -64.06
N ALA A 139 -73.35 -6.57 -63.53
CA ALA A 139 -73.49 -6.20 -62.13
C ALA A 139 -73.19 -7.38 -61.17
N ALA A 140 -73.59 -8.60 -61.53
CA ALA A 140 -73.26 -9.80 -60.76
C ALA A 140 -71.76 -10.15 -60.83
N GLU A 141 -71.12 -10.01 -62.00
CA GLU A 141 -69.68 -10.19 -62.20
C GLU A 141 -68.84 -9.20 -61.37
N GLU A 142 -69.18 -7.90 -61.40
CA GLU A 142 -68.47 -6.88 -60.62
C GLU A 142 -68.64 -7.09 -59.11
N ARG A 143 -69.83 -7.45 -58.67
CA ARG A 143 -70.08 -7.77 -57.26
C ARG A 143 -69.30 -8.99 -56.79
N ALA A 144 -69.25 -10.05 -57.61
CA ALA A 144 -68.48 -11.25 -57.30
C ALA A 144 -66.98 -10.96 -57.20
N LEU A 145 -66.44 -10.12 -58.09
CA LEU A 145 -65.04 -9.72 -58.07
C LEU A 145 -64.69 -8.91 -56.81
N LEU A 146 -65.58 -8.00 -56.38
CA LEU A 146 -65.36 -7.17 -55.20
C LEU A 146 -65.45 -8.00 -53.90
N GLU A 147 -66.42 -8.93 -53.81
CA GLU A 147 -66.52 -9.88 -52.70
C GLU A 147 -65.29 -10.83 -52.66
N GLN A 148 -64.81 -11.30 -53.82
CA GLN A 148 -63.60 -12.13 -53.92
C GLN A 148 -62.35 -11.41 -53.40
N ASN A 149 -62.13 -10.17 -53.81
CA ASN A 149 -60.98 -9.38 -53.36
C ASN A 149 -61.06 -9.10 -51.84
N SER A 150 -62.24 -8.78 -51.33
CA SER A 150 -62.44 -8.53 -49.90
C SER A 150 -62.18 -9.77 -49.03
N SER A 151 -62.66 -10.96 -49.43
CA SER A 151 -62.39 -12.21 -48.71
C SER A 151 -60.90 -12.59 -48.73
N ALA A 152 -60.18 -12.32 -49.83
CA ALA A 152 -58.74 -12.57 -49.94
C ALA A 152 -57.93 -11.66 -49.01
N GLU A 153 -58.21 -10.35 -49.00
CA GLU A 153 -57.53 -9.37 -48.12
C GLU A 153 -57.78 -9.68 -46.64
N LEU A 154 -59.01 -10.04 -46.26
CA LEU A 154 -59.34 -10.42 -44.88
C LEU A 154 -58.60 -11.68 -44.43
N ALA A 155 -58.36 -12.64 -45.33
CA ALA A 155 -57.57 -13.83 -45.03
C ALA A 155 -56.09 -13.48 -44.79
N GLU A 156 -55.51 -12.62 -45.62
CA GLU A 156 -54.13 -12.17 -45.50
C GLU A 156 -53.90 -11.37 -44.20
N ILE A 157 -54.82 -10.47 -43.84
CA ILE A 157 -54.77 -9.72 -42.58
C ILE A 157 -54.80 -10.69 -41.38
N ARG A 158 -55.71 -11.67 -41.40
CA ARG A 158 -55.79 -12.69 -40.32
C ARG A 158 -54.53 -13.53 -40.21
N GLU A 159 -53.93 -13.91 -41.34
CA GLU A 159 -52.67 -14.64 -41.37
C GLU A 159 -51.52 -13.81 -40.78
N ASN A 160 -51.43 -12.53 -41.13
CA ASN A 160 -50.40 -11.64 -40.60
C ASN A 160 -50.55 -11.40 -39.09
N VAL A 161 -51.79 -11.23 -38.61
CA VAL A 161 -52.07 -11.09 -37.17
C VAL A 161 -51.69 -12.36 -36.39
N ALA A 162 -52.00 -13.55 -36.93
CA ALA A 162 -51.63 -14.81 -36.29
C ALA A 162 -50.10 -14.98 -36.20
N LYS A 163 -49.37 -14.69 -37.28
CA LYS A 163 -47.90 -14.71 -37.31
C LYS A 163 -47.28 -13.68 -36.35
N GLN A 164 -47.84 -12.48 -36.25
CA GLN A 164 -47.37 -11.48 -35.29
C GLN A 164 -47.56 -11.94 -33.84
N LYS A 165 -48.73 -12.52 -33.50
CA LYS A 165 -48.96 -13.10 -32.17
C LYS A 165 -47.97 -14.21 -31.83
N GLU A 166 -47.66 -15.07 -32.79
CA GLU A 166 -46.64 -16.12 -32.63
C GLU A 166 -45.27 -15.51 -32.35
N ALA A 167 -44.84 -14.53 -33.16
CA ALA A 167 -43.55 -13.87 -32.99
C ALA A 167 -43.41 -13.23 -31.60
N SER A 168 -44.41 -12.49 -31.13
CA SER A 168 -44.39 -11.89 -29.79
C SER A 168 -44.39 -12.94 -28.67
N ALA A 169 -45.11 -14.05 -28.82
CA ALA A 169 -45.10 -15.13 -27.84
C ALA A 169 -43.73 -15.84 -27.77
N LEU A 170 -43.09 -16.03 -28.92
CA LEU A 170 -41.73 -16.59 -29.01
C LEU A 170 -40.71 -15.69 -28.32
N GLU A 171 -40.73 -14.38 -28.58
CA GLU A 171 -39.81 -13.41 -27.97
C GLU A 171 -39.93 -13.40 -26.44
N VAL A 172 -41.16 -13.40 -25.90
CA VAL A 172 -41.40 -13.43 -24.45
C VAL A 172 -40.89 -14.73 -23.82
N ALA A 173 -41.11 -15.88 -24.47
CA ALA A 173 -40.66 -17.15 -23.94
C ALA A 173 -39.13 -17.33 -24.03
N GLU A 174 -38.50 -16.85 -25.10
CA GLU A 174 -37.04 -16.83 -25.20
C GLU A 174 -36.40 -15.89 -24.18
N ALA A 175 -36.98 -14.71 -23.95
CA ALA A 175 -36.52 -13.78 -22.93
C ALA A 175 -36.57 -14.43 -21.53
N LYS A 176 -37.66 -15.12 -21.18
CA LYS A 176 -37.76 -15.89 -19.93
C LYS A 176 -36.70 -16.98 -19.82
N LYS A 177 -36.44 -17.71 -20.91
CA LYS A 177 -35.40 -18.75 -20.94
C LYS A 177 -34.00 -18.17 -20.72
N ARG A 178 -33.67 -17.04 -21.35
CA ARG A 178 -32.37 -16.35 -21.16
C ARG A 178 -32.22 -15.85 -19.72
N ALA A 179 -33.25 -15.21 -19.17
CA ALA A 179 -33.24 -14.74 -17.79
C ALA A 179 -33.03 -15.89 -16.79
N ALA A 180 -33.70 -17.03 -16.99
CA ALA A 180 -33.50 -18.21 -16.14
C ALA A 180 -32.05 -18.75 -16.20
N ASN A 181 -31.42 -18.74 -17.38
CA ASN A 181 -30.02 -19.15 -17.54
C ASN A 181 -29.05 -18.21 -16.81
N GLU A 182 -29.26 -16.90 -16.92
CA GLU A 182 -28.42 -15.90 -16.28
C GLU A 182 -28.53 -15.96 -14.76
N ILE A 183 -29.74 -16.17 -14.22
CA ILE A 183 -29.94 -16.33 -12.77
C ILE A 183 -29.25 -17.60 -12.27
N GLU A 184 -29.32 -18.72 -13.00
CA GLU A 184 -28.64 -19.96 -12.59
C GLU A 184 -27.12 -19.81 -12.59
N LYS A 185 -26.57 -19.16 -13.62
CA LYS A 185 -25.14 -18.85 -13.69
C LYS A 185 -24.71 -17.94 -12.54
N ALA A 186 -25.46 -16.87 -12.26
CA ALA A 186 -25.20 -15.97 -11.16
C ALA A 186 -25.26 -16.68 -9.79
N GLN A 187 -26.20 -17.60 -9.59
CA GLN A 187 -26.29 -18.40 -8.36
C GLN A 187 -25.08 -19.32 -8.18
N HIS A 188 -24.65 -19.99 -9.24
CA HIS A 188 -23.45 -20.84 -9.22
C HIS A 188 -22.19 -20.02 -8.90
N ASP A 189 -22.01 -18.87 -9.55
CA ASP A 189 -20.87 -17.98 -9.32
C ASP A 189 -20.85 -17.49 -7.87
N VAL A 190 -21.99 -17.08 -7.31
CA VAL A 190 -22.11 -16.64 -5.90
C VAL A 190 -21.75 -17.75 -4.91
N LEU A 191 -22.11 -19.01 -5.18
CA LEU A 191 -21.73 -20.14 -4.34
C LEU A 191 -20.23 -20.41 -4.41
N ALA A 192 -19.65 -20.41 -5.62
CA ALA A 192 -18.21 -20.58 -5.80
C ALA A 192 -17.39 -19.46 -5.14
N TYR A 193 -17.86 -18.22 -5.19
CA TYR A 193 -17.23 -17.09 -4.47
C TYR A 193 -17.31 -17.24 -2.96
N ARG A 194 -18.42 -17.77 -2.42
CA ARG A 194 -18.55 -18.03 -0.97
C ARG A 194 -17.59 -19.11 -0.49
N GLU A 195 -17.48 -20.20 -1.24
CA GLU A 195 -16.56 -21.30 -0.89
C GLU A 195 -15.10 -20.83 -0.91
N LYS A 196 -14.71 -20.03 -1.92
CA LYS A 196 -13.38 -19.41 -1.96
C LYS A 196 -13.14 -18.47 -0.77
N ALA A 197 -14.10 -17.63 -0.43
CA ALA A 197 -13.97 -16.70 0.70
C ALA A 197 -13.83 -17.42 2.05
N GLU A 198 -14.53 -18.53 2.26
CA GLU A 198 -14.38 -19.34 3.49
C GLU A 198 -13.03 -20.07 3.55
N ASN A 199 -12.54 -20.60 2.42
CA ASN A 199 -11.21 -21.19 2.35
C ASN A 199 -10.11 -20.15 2.62
N GLU A 200 -10.21 -18.96 2.02
CA GLU A 200 -9.29 -17.84 2.28
C GLU A 200 -9.30 -17.40 3.75
N LYS A 201 -10.46 -17.37 4.43
CA LYS A 201 -10.53 -17.09 5.87
C LYS A 201 -9.77 -18.13 6.70
N LEU A 202 -9.93 -19.41 6.38
CA LEU A 202 -9.25 -20.51 7.09
C LEU A 202 -7.73 -20.46 6.87
N ASP A 203 -7.29 -20.15 5.65
CA ASP A 203 -5.87 -20.02 5.33
C ASP A 203 -5.25 -18.80 6.00
N ILE A 204 -5.94 -17.65 6.01
CA ILE A 204 -5.51 -16.47 6.78
C ILE A 204 -5.39 -16.82 8.27
N ALA A 205 -6.37 -17.50 8.87
CA ALA A 205 -6.31 -17.88 10.28
C ALA A 205 -5.11 -18.78 10.61
N LYS A 206 -4.76 -19.73 9.72
CA LYS A 206 -3.58 -20.59 9.86
C LYS A 206 -2.28 -19.81 9.72
N GLU A 207 -2.16 -18.95 8.70
CA GLU A 207 -0.97 -18.10 8.50
C GLU A 207 -0.71 -17.18 9.69
N VAL A 208 -1.77 -16.62 10.30
CA VAL A 208 -1.66 -15.79 11.50
C VAL A 208 -1.16 -16.60 12.69
N ALA A 209 -1.66 -17.83 12.90
CA ALA A 209 -1.22 -18.70 13.98
C ALA A 209 0.26 -19.10 13.82
N GLU A 210 0.67 -19.53 12.63
CA GLU A 210 2.06 -19.88 12.32
C GLU A 210 3.00 -18.68 12.45
N SER A 211 2.57 -17.50 11.98
CA SER A 211 3.36 -16.27 12.11
C SER A 211 3.55 -15.88 13.57
N LYS A 212 2.54 -16.05 14.43
CA LYS A 212 2.67 -15.79 15.88
C LYS A 212 3.63 -16.79 16.53
N GLN A 213 3.56 -18.07 16.17
CA GLN A 213 4.47 -19.10 16.68
C GLN A 213 5.93 -18.84 16.27
N LYS A 214 6.18 -18.52 14.99
CA LYS A 214 7.53 -18.17 14.50
C LYS A 214 8.07 -16.90 15.16
N ALA A 215 7.22 -15.89 15.37
CA ALA A 215 7.62 -14.68 16.10
C ALA A 215 8.04 -15.00 17.54
N ALA A 216 7.29 -15.83 18.26
CA ALA A 216 7.64 -16.25 19.62
C ALA A 216 8.97 -17.04 19.67
N GLN A 217 9.17 -17.98 18.74
CA GLN A 217 10.43 -18.73 18.63
C GLN A 217 11.62 -17.82 18.33
N ASN A 218 11.48 -16.85 17.43
CA ASN A 218 12.54 -15.90 17.12
C ASN A 218 12.89 -15.01 18.32
N VAL A 219 11.89 -14.54 19.10
CA VAL A 219 12.14 -13.80 20.33
C VAL A 219 12.95 -14.64 21.33
N GLN A 220 12.60 -15.92 21.50
CA GLN A 220 13.31 -16.82 22.41
C GLN A 220 14.75 -17.07 21.95
N GLN A 221 14.98 -17.29 20.65
CA GLN A 221 16.32 -17.44 20.09
C GLN A 221 17.17 -16.18 20.28
N ILE A 222 16.60 -14.98 20.08
CA ILE A 222 17.31 -13.71 20.31
C ILE A 222 17.72 -13.57 21.78
N GLN A 223 16.85 -13.96 22.71
CA GLN A 223 17.17 -13.95 24.14
C GLN A 223 18.30 -14.93 24.48
N GLU A 224 18.27 -16.14 23.92
CA GLU A 224 19.33 -17.13 24.12
C GLU A 224 20.67 -16.70 23.51
N GLU A 225 20.66 -16.13 22.31
CA GLU A 225 21.87 -15.57 21.66
C GLU A 225 22.46 -14.43 22.48
N ALA A 226 21.62 -13.52 22.97
CA ALA A 226 22.05 -12.42 23.82
C ALA A 226 22.63 -12.94 25.15
N ALA A 227 21.98 -13.90 25.79
CA ALA A 227 22.49 -14.52 27.02
C ALA A 227 23.85 -15.22 26.79
N LYS A 228 24.00 -15.96 25.68
CA LYS A 228 25.27 -16.58 25.30
C LYS A 228 26.36 -15.55 25.02
N ALA A 229 26.05 -14.46 24.33
CA ALA A 229 27.01 -13.39 24.05
C ALA A 229 27.48 -12.69 25.34
N ILE A 230 26.56 -12.42 26.27
CA ILE A 230 26.87 -11.85 27.59
C ILE A 230 27.77 -12.81 28.39
N ALA A 231 27.39 -14.10 28.48
CA ALA A 231 28.17 -15.10 29.19
C ALA A 231 29.59 -15.26 28.60
N ALA A 232 29.72 -15.26 27.27
CA ALA A 232 31.02 -15.33 26.60
C ALA A 232 31.87 -14.08 26.85
N SER A 233 31.27 -12.89 26.93
CA SER A 233 31.96 -11.64 27.29
C SER A 233 32.47 -11.69 28.72
N GLN A 234 31.62 -12.12 29.67
CA GLN A 234 31.97 -12.27 31.08
C GLN A 234 33.09 -13.30 31.29
N ALA A 235 33.00 -14.46 30.63
CA ALA A 235 34.04 -15.49 30.70
C ALA A 235 35.40 -15.01 30.17
N ARG A 236 35.41 -14.26 29.06
CA ARG A 236 36.65 -13.66 28.53
C ARG A 236 37.24 -12.61 29.46
N ALA A 237 36.40 -11.77 30.06
CA ALA A 237 36.83 -10.76 31.03
C ALA A 237 37.41 -11.41 32.29
N GLN A 238 36.83 -12.52 32.75
CA GLN A 238 37.35 -13.28 33.88
C GLN A 238 38.68 -13.95 33.54
N ALA A 239 38.80 -14.62 32.40
CA ALA A 239 40.06 -15.22 31.95
C ALA A 239 41.18 -14.17 31.78
N GLN A 240 40.85 -12.96 31.32
CA GLN A 240 41.80 -11.85 31.25
C GLN A 240 42.23 -11.40 32.66
N ARG A 241 41.29 -11.26 33.59
CA ARG A 241 41.60 -10.93 34.99
C ARG A 241 42.50 -11.97 35.63
N ASP A 242 42.19 -13.26 35.49
CA ASP A 242 43.01 -14.35 36.02
C ASP A 242 44.43 -14.32 35.44
N SER A 243 44.56 -14.05 34.13
CA SER A 243 45.87 -13.89 33.48
C SER A 243 46.63 -12.66 33.98
N ILE A 244 45.95 -11.54 34.25
CA ILE A 244 46.54 -10.32 34.80
C ILE A 244 47.03 -10.59 36.22
N THR A 245 46.20 -11.20 37.07
CA THR A 245 46.57 -11.59 38.44
C THR A 245 47.79 -12.50 38.44
N ALA A 246 47.82 -13.52 37.57
CA ALA A 246 48.98 -14.40 37.43
C ALA A 246 50.25 -13.63 37.03
N SER A 247 50.13 -12.64 36.14
CA SER A 247 51.26 -11.80 35.72
C SER A 247 51.77 -10.89 36.85
N VAL A 248 50.87 -10.35 37.69
CA VAL A 248 51.23 -9.56 38.89
C VAL A 248 51.97 -10.42 39.91
N VAL A 249 51.44 -11.61 40.22
CA VAL A 249 52.10 -12.55 41.14
C VAL A 249 53.49 -12.92 40.65
N ALA A 250 53.65 -13.17 39.34
CA ALA A 250 54.97 -13.44 38.75
C ALA A 250 55.90 -12.23 38.82
N ALA A 251 55.40 -11.00 38.64
CA ALA A 251 56.21 -9.79 38.77
C ALA A 251 56.66 -9.55 40.22
N ARG A 252 55.76 -9.75 41.21
CA ARG A 252 56.08 -9.67 42.64
C ARG A 252 57.16 -10.68 43.02
N LYS A 253 56.98 -11.95 42.62
CA LYS A 253 57.97 -13.00 42.89
C LYS A 253 59.35 -12.67 42.30
N ARG A 254 59.42 -12.17 41.06
CA ARG A 254 60.69 -11.74 40.46
C ARG A 254 61.35 -10.58 41.21
N ALA A 255 60.55 -9.63 41.72
CA ALA A 255 61.09 -8.53 42.52
C ALA A 255 61.63 -9.03 43.86
N GLU A 256 60.93 -9.95 44.53
CA GLU A 256 61.39 -10.62 45.75
C GLU A 256 62.69 -11.41 45.53
N ASP A 257 62.74 -12.25 44.49
CA ASP A 257 63.91 -13.04 44.13
C ASP A 257 65.13 -12.13 43.81
N GLU A 258 64.93 -11.01 43.11
CA GLU A 258 65.98 -10.05 42.80
C GLU A 258 66.46 -9.31 44.06
N ILE A 259 65.55 -8.90 44.95
CA ILE A 259 65.91 -8.28 46.25
C ILE A 259 66.76 -9.25 47.08
N GLN A 260 66.37 -10.52 47.16
CA GLN A 260 67.15 -11.52 47.89
C GLN A 260 68.55 -11.69 47.29
N LYS A 261 68.65 -11.76 45.96
CA LYS A 261 69.94 -11.84 45.27
C LYS A 261 70.83 -10.61 45.53
N ILE A 262 70.26 -9.41 45.55
CA ILE A 262 70.97 -8.17 45.88
C ILE A 262 71.52 -8.22 47.32
N GLN A 263 70.75 -8.77 48.27
CA GLN A 263 71.19 -8.92 49.66
C GLN A 263 72.34 -9.93 49.80
N GLU A 264 72.29 -11.03 49.06
CA GLU A 264 73.38 -12.02 49.01
C GLU A 264 74.66 -11.44 48.38
N GLU A 265 74.54 -10.70 47.26
CA GLU A 265 75.66 -10.00 46.62
C GLU A 265 76.31 -8.98 47.56
N LEU A 266 75.52 -8.22 48.32
CA LEU A 266 76.03 -7.28 49.33
C LEU A 266 76.81 -8.01 50.42
N ALA A 267 76.25 -9.09 50.98
CA ALA A 267 76.90 -9.86 52.03
C ALA A 267 78.26 -10.41 51.57
N GLN A 268 78.35 -10.90 50.32
CA GLN A 268 79.61 -11.37 49.73
C GLN A 268 80.62 -10.24 49.55
N SER A 269 80.19 -9.07 49.06
CA SER A 269 81.07 -7.90 48.88
C SER A 269 81.66 -7.41 50.21
N VAL A 270 80.82 -7.28 51.24
CA VAL A 270 81.25 -6.88 52.59
C VAL A 270 82.19 -7.90 53.21
N ALA A 271 81.92 -9.20 53.05
CA ALA A 271 82.81 -10.26 53.53
C ALA A 271 84.19 -10.20 52.85
N ALA A 272 84.23 -10.02 51.54
CA ALA A 272 85.48 -9.90 50.78
C ALA A 272 86.30 -8.65 51.17
N ALA A 273 85.64 -7.53 51.47
CA ALA A 273 86.29 -6.32 51.95
C ALA A 273 86.93 -6.54 53.33
N LYS A 274 86.21 -7.16 54.27
CA LYS A 274 86.73 -7.49 55.61
C LYS A 274 87.87 -8.48 55.58
N GLU A 275 87.84 -9.47 54.69
CA GLU A 275 88.95 -10.42 54.53
C GLU A 275 90.22 -9.71 54.05
N LYS A 276 90.10 -8.76 53.11
CA LYS A 276 91.24 -7.95 52.65
C LYS A 276 91.79 -7.04 53.75
N GLU A 277 90.92 -6.40 54.52
CA GLU A 277 91.32 -5.59 55.69
C GLU A 277 92.12 -6.43 56.69
N ALA A 278 91.62 -7.62 57.03
CA ALA A 278 92.29 -8.54 57.96
C ALA A 278 93.68 -8.97 57.44
N LYS A 279 93.81 -9.27 56.14
CA LYS A 279 95.10 -9.61 55.51
C LYS A 279 96.09 -8.45 55.60
N ILE A 280 95.68 -7.23 55.25
CA ILE A 280 96.56 -6.04 55.33
C ILE A 280 97.00 -5.78 56.77
N ARG A 281 96.10 -5.97 57.73
CA ARG A 281 96.42 -5.84 59.17
C ARG A 281 97.47 -6.86 59.61
N GLN A 282 97.29 -8.12 59.22
CA GLN A 282 98.25 -9.18 59.52
C GLN A 282 99.63 -8.91 58.87
N GLU A 283 99.65 -8.60 57.57
CA GLU A 283 100.89 -8.28 56.85
C GLU A 283 101.61 -7.07 57.45
N SER A 284 100.86 -6.06 57.89
CA SER A 284 101.43 -4.88 58.55
C SER A 284 102.03 -5.23 59.92
N ALA A 285 101.36 -6.08 60.71
CA ALA A 285 101.88 -6.57 61.98
C ALA A 285 103.17 -7.40 61.79
N ASP A 286 103.19 -8.29 60.81
CA ASP A 286 104.36 -9.12 60.48
C ASP A 286 105.56 -8.26 60.05
N GLN A 287 105.33 -7.19 59.28
CA GLN A 287 106.39 -6.27 58.88
C GLN A 287 106.95 -5.45 60.05
N VAL A 288 106.11 -5.04 61.00
CA VAL A 288 106.58 -4.37 62.23
C VAL A 288 107.43 -5.31 63.06
N LEU A 289 107.03 -6.57 63.22
CA LEU A 289 107.82 -7.59 63.92
C LEU A 289 109.18 -7.80 63.25
N GLN A 290 109.20 -7.98 61.92
CA GLN A 290 110.46 -8.13 61.17
C GLN A 290 111.36 -6.90 61.28
N ALA A 291 110.80 -5.68 61.23
CA ALA A 291 111.57 -4.45 61.42
C ALA A 291 112.13 -4.36 62.84
N ARG A 292 111.35 -4.78 63.85
CA ARG A 292 111.80 -4.83 65.25
C ARG A 292 112.99 -5.76 65.42
N ASP A 293 112.89 -6.97 64.89
CA ASP A 293 113.93 -7.99 64.99
C ASP A 293 115.22 -7.55 64.28
N ARG A 294 115.12 -6.97 63.06
CA ARG A 294 116.27 -6.42 62.34
C ARG A 294 116.94 -5.29 63.11
N SER A 295 116.17 -4.35 63.66
CA SER A 295 116.72 -3.26 64.47
C SER A 295 117.36 -3.78 65.76
N GLN A 296 116.80 -4.80 66.42
CA GLN A 296 117.42 -5.42 67.60
C GLN A 296 118.76 -6.10 67.25
N GLN A 297 118.82 -6.81 66.12
CA GLN A 297 120.07 -7.39 65.61
C GLN A 297 121.12 -6.33 65.28
N GLU A 298 120.74 -5.22 64.64
CA GLU A 298 121.64 -4.10 64.33
C GLU A 298 122.18 -3.44 65.62
N ILE A 299 121.34 -3.24 66.63
CA ILE A 299 121.73 -2.72 67.95
C ILE A 299 122.73 -3.66 68.62
N ALA A 300 122.43 -4.96 68.70
CA ALA A 300 123.31 -5.94 69.32
C ALA A 300 124.68 -6.00 68.62
N LYS A 301 124.69 -5.96 67.28
CA LYS A 301 125.92 -5.92 66.48
C LYS A 301 126.73 -4.64 66.74
N ALA A 302 126.08 -3.48 66.80
CA ALA A 302 126.75 -2.21 67.08
C ALA A 302 127.36 -2.18 68.49
N GLN A 303 126.67 -2.75 69.48
CA GLN A 303 127.17 -2.87 70.86
C GLN A 303 128.41 -3.77 70.94
N GLU A 304 128.38 -4.93 70.27
CA GLU A 304 129.52 -5.85 70.28
C GLU A 304 130.73 -5.30 69.52
N GLU A 305 130.52 -4.63 68.38
CA GLU A 305 131.59 -3.94 67.64
C GLU A 305 132.22 -2.82 68.47
N ALA A 306 131.40 -2.02 69.18
CA ALA A 306 131.90 -0.96 70.06
C ALA A 306 132.71 -1.54 71.24
N LYS A 307 132.17 -2.57 71.91
CA LYS A 307 132.87 -3.27 72.99
C LYS A 307 134.22 -3.83 72.53
N THR A 308 134.26 -4.48 71.36
CA THR A 308 135.51 -5.03 70.79
C THR A 308 136.53 -3.94 70.53
N LYS A 309 136.11 -2.79 69.98
CA LYS A 309 137.00 -1.64 69.73
C LYS A 309 137.54 -1.02 71.02
N VAL A 310 136.72 -0.91 72.06
CA VAL A 310 137.13 -0.38 73.38
C VAL A 310 138.12 -1.33 74.05
N VAL A 311 137.86 -2.63 74.05
CA VAL A 311 138.80 -3.64 74.59
C VAL A 311 140.14 -3.59 73.86
N ALA A 312 140.14 -3.52 72.53
CA ALA A 312 141.36 -3.40 71.75
C ALA A 312 142.11 -2.07 72.01
N ALA A 313 141.39 -0.96 72.19
CA ALA A 313 141.98 0.33 72.52
C ALA A 313 142.65 0.32 73.92
N ASN A 314 141.96 -0.25 74.91
CA ASN A 314 142.48 -0.37 76.28
C ASN A 314 143.67 -1.33 76.35
N ALA A 315 143.63 -2.47 75.66
CA ALA A 315 144.75 -3.40 75.61
C ALA A 315 146.03 -2.75 75.03
N ASN A 316 145.88 -1.92 74.00
CA ASN A 316 147.00 -1.16 73.44
C ASN A 316 147.52 -0.09 74.41
N ALA A 317 146.64 0.60 75.14
CA ALA A 317 147.05 1.56 76.17
C ALA A 317 147.78 0.88 77.34
N ASP A 318 147.28 -0.28 77.80
CA ASP A 318 147.90 -1.10 78.84
C ASP A 318 149.28 -1.60 78.39
N GLN A 319 149.41 -2.05 77.13
CA GLN A 319 150.69 -2.45 76.55
C GLN A 319 151.67 -1.27 76.50
N ALA A 320 151.23 -0.09 76.06
CA ALA A 320 152.06 1.11 76.06
C ALA A 320 152.49 1.52 77.49
N GLN A 321 151.64 1.33 78.50
CA GLN A 321 151.97 1.58 79.90
C GLN A 321 153.02 0.58 80.43
N LYS A 322 152.91 -0.71 80.08
CA LYS A 322 153.93 -1.72 80.43
C LYS A 322 155.27 -1.39 79.77
N GLN A 323 155.25 -1.08 78.48
CA GLN A 323 156.45 -0.67 77.73
C GLN A 323 157.10 0.59 78.33
N TYR A 324 156.31 1.60 78.72
CA TYR A 324 156.83 2.77 79.45
C TYR A 324 157.56 2.37 80.74
N ALA A 325 156.96 1.50 81.56
CA ALA A 325 157.58 1.05 82.81
C ALA A 325 158.90 0.29 82.56
N GLU A 326 158.95 -0.55 81.52
CA GLU A 326 160.16 -1.27 81.09
C GLU A 326 161.23 -0.34 80.52
N GLU A 327 160.86 0.60 79.63
CA GLU A 327 161.76 1.57 79.02
C GLU A 327 162.38 2.51 80.08
N VAL A 328 161.59 3.00 81.05
CA VAL A 328 162.09 3.84 82.16
C VAL A 328 163.02 3.04 83.08
N ALA A 329 162.66 1.79 83.42
CA ALA A 329 163.51 0.93 84.25
C ALA A 329 164.85 0.64 83.56
N SER A 330 164.83 0.31 82.27
CA SER A 330 166.02 0.06 81.45
C SER A 330 166.88 1.30 81.27
N ALA A 331 166.27 2.46 81.00
CA ALA A 331 166.97 3.74 80.89
C ALA A 331 167.64 4.12 82.21
N LYS A 332 166.96 3.90 83.35
CA LYS A 332 167.53 4.13 84.68
C LYS A 332 168.70 3.20 84.96
N GLN A 333 168.56 1.90 84.72
CA GLN A 333 169.64 0.94 84.91
C GLN A 333 170.86 1.27 84.04
N THR A 334 170.65 1.63 82.78
CA THR A 334 171.72 2.01 81.85
C THR A 334 172.41 3.30 82.29
N ALA A 335 171.64 4.30 82.75
CA ALA A 335 172.18 5.55 83.27
C ALA A 335 173.00 5.33 84.55
N ASP A 336 172.47 4.55 85.50
CA ASP A 336 173.15 4.23 86.76
C ASP A 336 174.47 3.48 86.49
N GLN A 337 174.47 2.50 85.58
CA GLN A 337 175.69 1.80 85.16
C GLN A 337 176.72 2.73 84.51
N ARG A 338 176.28 3.64 83.62
CA ARG A 338 177.17 4.64 83.00
C ARG A 338 177.72 5.62 84.02
N ILE A 339 176.93 6.07 84.99
CA ILE A 339 177.38 6.96 86.07
C ILE A 339 178.46 6.26 86.90
N VAL A 340 178.25 4.99 87.29
CA VAL A 340 179.27 4.21 88.00
C VAL A 340 180.55 4.07 87.18
N GLN A 341 180.45 3.80 85.88
CA GLN A 341 181.62 3.75 84.99
C GLN A 341 182.33 5.11 84.89
N ILE A 342 181.59 6.21 84.74
CA ILE A 342 182.14 7.56 84.72
C ILE A 342 182.87 7.87 86.04
N GLN A 343 182.31 7.47 87.18
CA GLN A 343 182.94 7.64 88.49
C GLN A 343 184.21 6.79 88.65
N GLN A 344 184.20 5.55 88.15
CA GLN A 344 185.38 4.70 88.12
C GLN A 344 186.47 5.25 87.19
N GLU A 345 186.11 5.74 85.99
CA GLU A 345 187.01 6.41 85.06
C GLU A 345 187.61 7.68 85.68
N ALA A 346 186.78 8.48 86.35
CA ALA A 346 187.22 9.68 87.06
C ALA A 346 188.17 9.33 88.22
N ALA A 347 187.81 8.34 89.03
CA ALA A 347 188.65 7.87 90.13
C ALA A 347 189.97 7.27 89.64
N ALA A 348 189.96 6.54 88.52
CA ALA A 348 191.16 6.02 87.88
C ALA A 348 192.04 7.15 87.32
N ALA A 349 191.46 8.16 86.67
CA ALA A 349 192.19 9.33 86.20
C ALA A 349 192.82 10.14 87.35
N ILE A 350 192.12 10.26 88.49
CA ILE A 350 192.64 10.89 89.71
C ILE A 350 193.77 10.03 90.32
N ALA A 351 193.59 8.71 90.40
CA ALA A 351 194.61 7.80 90.91
C ALA A 351 195.87 7.79 90.03
N GLU A 352 195.71 7.83 88.71
CA GLU A 352 196.83 7.94 87.76
C GLU A 352 197.54 9.31 87.89
N ALA A 353 196.79 10.40 88.06
CA ALA A 353 197.37 11.71 88.36
C ALA A 353 198.18 11.68 89.66
N ASN A 354 197.65 11.05 90.72
CA ASN A 354 198.33 10.89 92.01
C ASN A 354 199.56 9.97 91.93
N LYS A 355 199.50 8.90 91.14
CA LYS A 355 200.66 8.02 90.89
C LYS A 355 201.77 8.77 90.16
N LYS A 356 201.42 9.54 89.12
CA LYS A 356 202.36 10.44 88.43
C LYS A 356 202.95 11.49 89.38
N GLN A 357 202.22 11.92 90.41
CA GLN A 357 202.76 12.74 91.51
C GLN A 357 203.88 12.02 92.25
N GLN A 358 203.61 10.80 92.71
CA GLN A 358 204.55 10.02 93.52
C GLN A 358 205.81 9.65 92.74
N GLU A 359 205.68 9.36 91.45
CA GLU A 359 206.83 9.13 90.57
C GLU A 359 207.68 10.40 90.40
N THR A 360 207.08 11.59 90.32
CA THR A 360 207.82 12.86 90.32
C THR A 360 208.49 13.22 91.66
N LEU A 361 208.08 12.62 92.78
CA LEU A 361 208.61 12.89 94.12
C LEU A 361 209.86 12.05 94.48
N ASN A 362 210.12 10.93 93.81
CA ASN A 362 211.17 9.97 94.17
C ASN A 362 212.55 10.17 93.49
N ALA A 363 212.81 11.33 92.86
CA ALA A 363 214.11 11.64 92.25
C ALA A 363 214.82 12.81 92.98
N THR A 364 215.89 12.46 93.71
CA THR A 364 216.87 13.31 94.47
C THR A 364 217.43 14.50 93.65
N ALA A 365 217.90 15.65 94.17
CA ALA A 365 218.50 16.02 95.47
C ALA A 365 217.96 17.36 96.04
N GLN A 366 218.26 17.61 97.32
CA GLN A 366 217.43 18.22 98.38
C GLN A 366 216.85 19.64 98.18
N ASP A 367 217.34 20.47 97.26
CA ASP A 367 216.89 21.88 97.15
C ASP A 367 215.90 22.16 96.00
N VAL A 368 215.70 21.23 95.07
CA VAL A 368 214.68 21.31 93.98
C VAL A 368 213.34 20.67 94.39
N VAL A 369 213.29 20.05 95.57
CA VAL A 369 212.15 19.26 96.07
C VAL A 369 210.92 20.13 96.34
N SER A 370 211.07 21.28 97.00
CA SER A 370 209.91 22.09 97.45
C SER A 370 209.16 22.83 96.32
N SER A 371 209.88 23.32 95.29
CA SER A 371 209.26 24.01 94.15
C SER A 371 208.59 23.04 93.17
N ARG A 372 209.18 21.85 92.95
CA ARG A 372 208.54 20.81 92.13
C ARG A 372 207.37 20.16 92.85
N GLU A 373 207.42 19.98 94.16
CA GLU A 373 206.30 19.52 94.98
C GLU A 373 205.08 20.42 94.81
N LYS A 374 205.25 21.75 94.89
CA LYS A 374 204.14 22.70 94.74
C LYS A 374 203.58 22.73 93.33
N ALA A 375 204.43 22.77 92.29
CA ALA A 375 203.96 22.79 90.91
C ALA A 375 203.31 21.46 90.49
N ALA A 376 203.86 20.32 90.91
CA ALA A 376 203.26 19.01 90.66
C ALA A 376 201.93 18.85 91.42
N ALA A 377 201.85 19.34 92.67
CA ALA A 377 200.61 19.36 93.43
C ALA A 377 199.54 20.28 92.80
N GLU A 378 199.89 21.45 92.28
CA GLU A 378 198.93 22.32 91.58
C GLU A 378 198.48 21.76 90.24
N ILE A 379 199.39 21.17 89.44
CA ILE A 379 199.03 20.51 88.19
C ILE A 379 198.13 19.30 88.46
N ASN A 380 198.37 18.54 89.53
CA ASN A 380 197.50 17.45 89.92
C ASN A 380 196.18 17.91 90.51
N ALA A 381 196.16 18.99 91.30
CA ALA A 381 194.92 19.59 91.75
C ALA A 381 194.08 20.12 90.57
N ALA A 382 194.73 20.68 89.54
CA ALA A 382 194.08 21.12 88.31
C ALA A 382 193.58 19.93 87.47
N ARG A 383 194.37 18.85 87.34
CA ARG A 383 193.95 17.61 86.66
C ARG A 383 192.83 16.89 87.42
N GLU A 384 192.88 16.89 88.74
CA GLU A 384 191.84 16.35 89.61
C GLU A 384 190.55 17.17 89.47
N ARG A 385 190.64 18.50 89.48
CA ARG A 385 189.48 19.37 89.19
C ARG A 385 188.92 19.14 87.79
N ALA A 386 189.78 19.10 86.76
CA ALA A 386 189.34 18.84 85.39
C ALA A 386 188.70 17.44 85.23
N ALA A 387 189.25 16.41 85.87
CA ALA A 387 188.67 15.07 85.88
C ALA A 387 187.31 15.05 86.58
N LYS A 388 187.18 15.74 87.73
CA LYS A 388 185.90 15.89 88.45
C LYS A 388 184.87 16.69 87.65
N GLU A 389 185.27 17.77 87.00
CA GLU A 389 184.39 18.61 86.17
C GLU A 389 183.93 17.88 84.91
N VAL A 390 184.83 17.14 84.23
CA VAL A 390 184.48 16.30 83.08
C VAL A 390 183.57 15.15 83.51
N ALA A 391 183.84 14.53 84.67
CA ALA A 391 182.95 13.50 85.23
C ALA A 391 181.57 14.08 85.54
N ALA A 392 181.51 15.25 86.21
CA ALA A 392 180.25 15.93 86.50
C ALA A 392 179.49 16.33 85.22
N ALA A 393 180.19 16.81 84.18
CA ALA A 393 179.59 17.14 82.89
C ALA A 393 179.06 15.89 82.16
N LYS A 394 179.81 14.78 82.18
CA LYS A 394 179.37 13.49 81.62
C LYS A 394 178.19 12.89 82.41
N GLU A 395 178.22 12.96 83.74
CA GLU A 395 177.09 12.55 84.59
C GLU A 395 175.85 13.40 84.29
N ALA A 396 175.99 14.72 84.17
CA ALA A 396 174.90 15.61 83.78
C ALA A 396 174.36 15.28 82.38
N GLN A 397 175.23 14.96 81.43
CA GLN A 397 174.82 14.52 80.08
C GLN A 397 174.07 13.19 80.11
N VAL A 398 174.52 12.21 80.91
CA VAL A 398 173.82 10.92 81.06
C VAL A 398 172.46 11.10 81.73
N ARG A 399 172.36 11.95 82.75
CA ARG A 399 171.07 12.30 83.36
C ARG A 399 170.15 13.03 82.38
N ALA A 400 170.65 13.98 81.60
CA ALA A 400 169.85 14.64 80.56
C ALA A 400 169.37 13.66 79.47
N GLN A 401 170.21 12.69 79.08
CA GLN A 401 169.80 11.61 78.16
C GLN A 401 168.72 10.71 78.77
N GLN A 402 168.83 10.37 80.05
CA GLN A 402 167.81 9.61 80.78
C GLN A 402 166.49 10.38 80.87
N GLU A 403 166.53 11.67 81.22
CA GLU A 403 165.34 12.53 81.28
C GLU A 403 164.67 12.66 79.92
N SER A 404 165.46 12.83 78.84
CA SER A 404 164.94 12.86 77.46
C SER A 404 164.29 11.53 77.06
N ALA A 405 164.92 10.40 77.38
CA ALA A 405 164.34 9.07 77.14
C ALA A 405 163.05 8.85 77.92
N ASN A 406 163.01 9.28 79.20
CA ASN A 406 161.81 9.23 80.03
C ASN A 406 160.70 10.12 79.47
N ALA A 407 161.02 11.33 79.01
CA ALA A 407 160.05 12.25 78.41
C ALA A 407 159.47 11.71 77.10
N VAL A 408 160.28 11.09 76.24
CA VAL A 408 159.80 10.41 75.01
C VAL A 408 158.88 9.24 75.36
N SER A 409 159.26 8.44 76.37
CA SER A 409 158.46 7.30 76.82
C SER A 409 157.12 7.76 77.44
N GLU A 410 157.15 8.86 78.21
CA GLU A 410 155.95 9.46 78.80
C GLU A 410 155.03 10.05 77.72
N ALA A 411 155.58 10.74 76.73
CA ALA A 411 154.83 11.24 75.58
C ALA A 411 154.18 10.09 74.79
N ARG A 412 154.87 8.96 74.61
CA ARG A 412 154.31 7.74 74.00
C ARG A 412 153.14 7.17 74.81
N LYS A 413 153.29 7.08 76.14
CA LYS A 413 152.21 6.65 77.04
C LYS A 413 151.00 7.57 76.96
N GLN A 414 151.21 8.89 77.06
CA GLN A 414 150.12 9.88 76.98
C GLN A 414 149.44 9.85 75.61
N SER A 415 150.20 9.69 74.52
CA SER A 415 149.65 9.54 73.17
C SER A 415 148.80 8.27 73.04
N ALA A 416 149.27 7.13 73.55
CA ALA A 416 148.49 5.89 73.55
C ALA A 416 147.20 6.00 74.36
N GLN A 417 147.25 6.67 75.53
CA GLN A 417 146.06 6.95 76.35
C GLN A 417 145.08 7.90 75.65
N ALA A 418 145.56 8.95 74.98
CA ALA A 418 144.74 9.86 74.20
C ALA A 418 144.07 9.16 73.00
N ILE A 419 144.83 8.33 72.28
CA ILE A 419 144.29 7.51 71.17
C ILE A 419 143.23 6.53 71.70
N ALA A 420 143.44 5.90 72.87
CA ALA A 420 142.46 5.01 73.46
C ALA A 420 141.18 5.74 73.88
N ALA A 421 141.30 6.95 74.46
CA ALA A 421 140.16 7.79 74.79
C ALA A 421 139.37 8.21 73.55
N VAL A 422 140.04 8.68 72.48
CA VAL A 422 139.40 9.05 71.21
C VAL A 422 138.71 7.84 70.57
N LYS A 423 139.39 6.68 70.50
CA LYS A 423 138.79 5.45 69.95
C LYS A 423 137.58 4.97 70.75
N THR A 424 137.57 5.18 72.06
CA THR A 424 136.42 4.87 72.92
C THR A 424 135.25 5.80 72.64
N GLN A 425 135.51 7.12 72.56
CA GLN A 425 134.48 8.11 72.20
C GLN A 425 133.92 7.89 70.78
N GLU A 426 134.76 7.58 69.81
CA GLU A 426 134.34 7.23 68.45
C GLU A 426 133.50 5.95 68.43
N ALA A 427 133.91 4.90 69.16
CA ALA A 427 133.13 3.68 69.29
C ALA A 427 131.75 3.93 69.90
N ASP A 428 131.66 4.76 70.96
CA ASP A 428 130.40 5.12 71.60
C ASP A 428 129.51 6.00 70.72
N SER A 429 130.06 6.99 70.04
CA SER A 429 129.28 7.83 69.12
C SER A 429 128.71 7.04 67.94
N ILE A 430 129.49 6.11 67.37
CA ILE A 430 129.02 5.20 66.33
C ILE A 430 127.92 4.28 66.87
N ARG A 431 128.09 3.73 68.08
CA ARG A 431 127.07 2.90 68.75
C ARG A 431 125.77 3.68 68.94
N ILE A 432 125.83 4.86 69.54
CA ILE A 432 124.66 5.72 69.79
C ILE A 432 123.97 6.10 68.47
N SER A 433 124.73 6.47 67.44
CA SER A 433 124.19 6.80 66.11
C SER A 433 123.44 5.62 65.50
N ARG A 434 124.01 4.40 65.57
CA ARG A 434 123.36 3.17 65.08
C ARG A 434 122.14 2.79 65.90
N GLU A 435 122.19 2.93 67.24
CA GLU A 435 121.04 2.70 68.11
C GLU A 435 119.89 3.66 67.80
N ASN A 436 120.17 4.95 67.59
CA ASN A 436 119.18 5.93 67.21
C ASN A 436 118.59 5.65 65.83
N ALA A 437 119.41 5.30 64.84
CA ALA A 437 118.95 4.93 63.50
C ALA A 437 118.05 3.68 63.53
N ALA A 438 118.40 2.67 64.32
CA ALA A 438 117.62 1.45 64.48
C ALA A 438 116.27 1.70 65.16
N ARG A 439 116.23 2.58 66.18
CA ARG A 439 114.99 3.02 66.83
C ARG A 439 114.09 3.81 65.89
N GLU A 440 114.67 4.71 65.11
CA GLU A 440 113.92 5.50 64.12
C GLU A 440 113.32 4.61 63.02
N ARG A 441 114.06 3.59 62.56
CA ARG A 441 113.52 2.56 61.67
C ARG A 441 112.34 1.80 62.27
N GLN A 442 112.39 1.44 63.55
CA GLN A 442 111.25 0.82 64.25
C GLN A 442 110.04 1.76 64.33
N ARG A 443 110.26 3.05 64.61
CA ARG A 443 109.22 4.07 64.65
C ARG A 443 108.54 4.22 63.29
N LEU A 444 109.32 4.42 62.23
CA LEU A 444 108.81 4.56 60.86
C LEU A 444 108.09 3.29 60.37
N ALA A 445 108.57 2.10 60.71
CA ALA A 445 107.87 0.86 60.39
C ALA A 445 106.51 0.77 61.09
N SER A 446 106.43 1.19 62.34
CA SER A 446 105.17 1.23 63.12
C SER A 446 104.19 2.27 62.56
N GLU A 447 104.69 3.46 62.20
CA GLU A 447 103.89 4.51 61.57
C GLU A 447 103.35 4.09 60.20
N LEU A 448 104.18 3.42 59.39
CA LEU A 448 103.76 2.87 58.10
C LEU A 448 102.69 1.79 58.26
N ALA A 449 102.83 0.90 59.25
CA ALA A 449 101.81 -0.11 59.55
C ALA A 449 100.48 0.51 59.98
N ASN A 450 100.51 1.51 60.87
CA ASN A 450 99.31 2.24 61.28
C ASN A 450 98.66 2.97 60.10
N ALA A 451 99.45 3.57 59.21
CA ALA A 451 98.93 4.21 58.00
C ALA A 451 98.26 3.21 57.04
N ARG A 452 98.85 2.01 56.89
CA ARG A 452 98.26 0.92 56.09
C ARG A 452 96.99 0.36 56.70
N GLU A 453 96.94 0.18 58.02
CA GLU A 453 95.72 -0.27 58.73
C GLU A 453 94.59 0.76 58.56
N ARG A 454 94.87 2.06 58.74
CA ARG A 454 93.89 3.12 58.50
C ARG A 454 93.39 3.17 57.06
N ALA A 455 94.30 3.10 56.09
CA ALA A 455 93.94 3.10 54.67
C ALA A 455 93.10 1.86 54.31
N ALA A 456 93.43 0.69 54.85
CA ALA A 456 92.64 -0.53 54.65
C ALA A 456 91.24 -0.42 55.24
N GLN A 457 91.13 0.17 56.44
CA GLN A 457 89.85 0.39 57.10
C GLN A 457 88.99 1.43 56.37
N GLU A 458 89.57 2.54 55.91
CA GLU A 458 88.87 3.53 55.07
C GLU A 458 88.36 2.90 53.78
N VAL A 459 89.21 2.13 53.07
CA VAL A 459 88.81 1.41 51.86
C VAL A 459 87.69 0.39 52.15
N ALA A 460 87.76 -0.33 53.28
CA ALA A 460 86.71 -1.26 53.68
C ALA A 460 85.38 -0.54 53.94
N ASN A 461 85.41 0.58 54.66
CA ASN A 461 84.23 1.40 54.95
C ASN A 461 83.63 1.99 53.66
N THR A 462 84.45 2.60 52.79
CA THR A 462 83.97 3.14 51.51
C THR A 462 83.39 2.06 50.61
N ASN A 463 83.99 0.86 50.57
CA ASN A 463 83.41 -0.26 49.82
C ASN A 463 82.08 -0.73 50.42
N GLN A 464 81.93 -0.70 51.75
CA GLN A 464 80.67 -1.03 52.41
C GLN A 464 79.60 0.01 52.08
N GLU A 465 79.89 1.30 52.23
CA GLU A 465 78.97 2.40 51.89
C GLU A 465 78.55 2.33 50.41
N ALA A 466 79.51 2.17 49.49
CA ALA A 466 79.21 2.03 48.07
C ALA A 466 78.35 0.79 47.77
N ALA A 467 78.56 -0.32 48.47
CA ALA A 467 77.75 -1.51 48.29
C ALA A 467 76.33 -1.34 48.88
N GLU A 468 76.18 -0.63 49.99
CA GLU A 468 74.88 -0.26 50.57
C GLU A 468 74.09 0.69 49.65
N ASP A 469 74.74 1.69 49.06
CA ASP A 469 74.15 2.59 48.08
C ASP A 469 73.70 1.84 46.82
N ILE A 470 74.53 0.92 46.30
CA ILE A 470 74.17 0.06 45.17
C ILE A 470 72.99 -0.83 45.52
N LYS A 471 72.96 -1.42 46.73
CA LYS A 471 71.82 -2.20 47.20
C LYS A 471 70.56 -1.35 47.19
N MET A 472 70.59 -0.16 47.78
CA MET A 472 69.42 0.72 47.87
C MET A 472 68.92 1.12 46.48
N ALA A 473 69.82 1.47 45.57
CA ALA A 473 69.47 1.80 44.18
C ALA A 473 68.84 0.61 43.44
N LYS A 474 69.41 -0.59 43.57
CA LYS A 474 68.88 -1.80 42.94
C LYS A 474 67.54 -2.24 43.56
N GLU A 475 67.38 -2.19 44.89
CA GLU A 475 66.12 -2.50 45.58
C GLU A 475 65.02 -1.51 45.16
N ASN A 476 65.32 -0.22 45.09
CA ASN A 476 64.39 0.80 44.60
C ASN A 476 64.00 0.55 43.13
N ALA A 477 64.96 0.17 42.27
CA ALA A 477 64.67 -0.17 40.88
C ALA A 477 63.79 -1.44 40.77
N ALA A 478 64.02 -2.45 41.61
CA ALA A 478 63.20 -3.66 41.66
C ALA A 478 61.75 -3.34 42.11
N ARG A 479 61.60 -2.52 43.16
CA ARG A 479 60.30 -2.05 43.64
C ARG A 479 59.56 -1.19 42.61
N ALA A 480 60.24 -0.25 41.96
CA ALA A 480 59.65 0.57 40.91
C ALA A 480 59.17 -0.28 39.71
N ARG A 481 59.90 -1.34 39.34
CA ARG A 481 59.47 -2.30 38.32
C ARG A 481 58.23 -3.08 38.75
N GLN A 482 58.16 -3.50 40.02
CA GLN A 482 56.98 -4.15 40.58
C GLN A 482 55.76 -3.21 40.55
N GLU A 483 55.89 -1.98 41.06
CA GLU A 483 54.83 -0.97 41.07
C GLU A 483 54.34 -0.64 39.65
N SER A 484 55.26 -0.50 38.69
CA SER A 484 54.90 -0.30 37.28
C SER A 484 54.12 -1.49 36.71
N ALA A 485 54.53 -2.73 37.02
CA ALA A 485 53.81 -3.92 36.60
C ALA A 485 52.39 -4.00 37.23
N GLU A 486 52.26 -3.62 38.50
CA GLU A 486 50.98 -3.55 39.20
C GLU A 486 50.05 -2.47 38.63
N SER A 487 50.58 -1.27 38.34
CA SER A 487 49.82 -0.20 37.70
C SER A 487 49.35 -0.58 36.29
N ILE A 488 50.22 -1.19 35.48
CA ILE A 488 49.84 -1.69 34.15
C ILE A 488 48.78 -2.80 34.26
N ALA A 489 48.90 -3.68 35.25
CA ALA A 489 47.92 -4.72 35.50
C ALA A 489 46.55 -4.14 35.89
N GLN A 490 46.52 -3.17 36.80
CA GLN A 490 45.29 -2.50 37.20
C GLN A 490 44.61 -1.79 36.01
N ALA A 491 45.39 -1.05 35.19
CA ALA A 491 44.87 -0.42 33.99
C ALA A 491 44.30 -1.44 32.98
N LYS A 492 44.94 -2.60 32.84
CA LYS A 492 44.43 -3.71 31.99
C LYS A 492 43.18 -4.36 32.57
N GLU A 493 43.08 -4.48 33.89
CA GLU A 493 41.89 -5.02 34.56
C GLU A 493 40.69 -4.08 34.40
N GLU A 494 40.88 -2.78 34.63
CA GLU A 494 39.86 -1.76 34.39
C GLU A 494 39.39 -1.76 32.92
N ALA A 495 40.33 -1.80 31.97
CA ALA A 495 40.00 -1.89 30.55
C ALA A 495 39.25 -3.18 30.19
N ALA A 496 39.63 -4.33 30.78
CA ALA A 496 38.94 -5.60 30.55
C ALA A 496 37.49 -5.57 31.09
N VAL A 497 37.28 -4.95 32.26
CA VAL A 497 35.94 -4.76 32.85
C VAL A 497 35.09 -3.81 32.00
N GLU A 498 35.66 -2.69 31.55
CA GLU A 498 34.96 -1.73 30.70
C GLU A 498 34.55 -2.36 29.36
N ILE A 499 35.47 -3.06 28.68
CA ILE A 499 35.18 -3.78 27.43
C ILE A 499 34.07 -4.82 27.64
N ALA A 500 34.10 -5.54 28.75
CA ALA A 500 33.08 -6.54 29.07
C ALA A 500 31.70 -5.89 29.26
N SER A 501 31.65 -4.79 30.01
CA SER A 501 30.44 -3.99 30.26
C SER A 501 29.87 -3.39 28.97
N THR A 502 30.71 -2.80 28.12
CA THR A 502 30.27 -2.25 26.81
C THR A 502 29.70 -3.35 25.92
N LYS A 503 30.33 -4.54 25.89
CA LYS A 503 29.81 -5.68 25.11
C LYS A 503 28.51 -6.23 25.68
N GLU A 504 28.36 -6.27 27.00
CA GLU A 504 27.12 -6.67 27.67
C GLU A 504 25.98 -5.70 27.34
N SER A 505 26.24 -4.38 27.44
CA SER A 505 25.28 -3.33 27.06
C SER A 505 24.90 -3.41 25.58
N ALA A 506 25.88 -3.54 24.68
CA ALA A 506 25.63 -3.68 23.25
C ALA A 506 24.81 -4.94 22.92
N ALA A 507 25.10 -6.07 23.56
CA ALA A 507 24.32 -7.31 23.37
C ALA A 507 22.87 -7.13 23.85
N ARG A 508 22.65 -6.44 24.98
CA ARG A 508 21.31 -6.11 25.49
C ARG A 508 20.56 -5.16 24.58
N GLU A 509 21.20 -4.11 24.08
CA GLU A 509 20.60 -3.15 23.15
C GLU A 509 20.21 -3.82 21.84
N VAL A 510 21.07 -4.66 21.26
CA VAL A 510 20.76 -5.42 20.03
C VAL A 510 19.59 -6.37 20.28
N ALA A 511 19.55 -7.06 21.42
CA ALA A 511 18.43 -7.94 21.76
C ALA A 511 17.11 -7.17 21.93
N ALA A 512 17.17 -6.02 22.61
CA ALA A 512 16.00 -5.14 22.79
C ALA A 512 15.51 -4.58 21.46
N ALA A 513 16.40 -4.11 20.58
CA ALA A 513 16.05 -3.60 19.26
C ALA A 513 15.42 -4.68 18.37
N LYS A 514 16.00 -5.89 18.36
CA LYS A 514 15.42 -7.03 17.63
C LYS A 514 14.05 -7.43 18.19
N LYS A 515 13.87 -7.41 19.51
CA LYS A 515 12.56 -7.67 20.15
C LYS A 515 11.52 -6.62 19.76
N GLN A 516 11.86 -5.33 19.83
CA GLN A 516 10.98 -4.23 19.40
C GLN A 516 10.61 -4.34 17.92
N ALA A 517 11.57 -4.69 17.05
CA ALA A 517 11.29 -4.91 15.63
C ALA A 517 10.32 -6.07 15.41
N LEU A 518 10.48 -7.18 16.14
CA LEU A 518 9.54 -8.31 16.07
C LEU A 518 8.15 -7.96 16.60
N GLU A 519 8.05 -7.21 17.69
CA GLU A 519 6.78 -6.69 18.22
C GLU A 519 6.09 -5.76 17.21
N ALA A 520 6.84 -4.86 16.57
CA ALA A 520 6.30 -3.98 15.53
C ALA A 520 5.80 -4.76 14.31
N ILE A 521 6.55 -5.78 13.86
CA ILE A 521 6.12 -6.67 12.77
C ILE A 521 4.85 -7.43 13.17
N ALA A 522 4.77 -7.95 14.39
CA ALA A 522 3.59 -8.66 14.88
C ALA A 522 2.36 -7.74 14.96
N LEU A 523 2.54 -6.49 15.40
CA LEU A 523 1.48 -5.49 15.44
C LEU A 523 0.98 -5.15 14.03
N ALA A 524 1.91 -4.86 13.10
CA ALA A 524 1.58 -4.54 11.70
C ALA A 524 0.84 -5.69 11.00
N LYS A 525 1.23 -6.94 11.26
CA LYS A 525 0.49 -8.11 10.76
C LYS A 525 -0.91 -8.17 11.35
N THR A 526 -1.04 -8.03 12.67
CA THR A 526 -2.35 -8.05 13.34
C THR A 526 -3.28 -6.95 12.80
N GLU A 527 -2.76 -5.75 12.57
CA GLU A 527 -3.51 -4.66 11.92
C GLU A 527 -3.91 -4.99 10.48
N SER A 528 -3.01 -5.61 9.71
CA SER A 528 -3.30 -6.05 8.34
C SER A 528 -4.41 -7.11 8.34
N ASP A 529 -4.34 -8.09 9.24
CA ASP A 529 -5.33 -9.17 9.35
C ASP A 529 -6.68 -8.61 9.82
N ASN A 530 -6.69 -7.67 10.76
CA ASN A 530 -7.90 -6.96 11.18
C ASN A 530 -8.53 -6.18 10.02
N LYS A 531 -7.72 -5.52 9.18
CA LYS A 531 -8.21 -4.83 7.97
C LYS A 531 -8.78 -5.82 6.95
N LYS A 532 -8.10 -6.94 6.70
CA LYS A 532 -8.64 -8.01 5.83
C LYS A 532 -9.97 -8.54 6.35
N ALA A 533 -10.09 -8.79 7.64
CA ALA A 533 -11.34 -9.23 8.26
C ALA A 533 -12.45 -8.17 8.16
N ALA A 534 -12.11 -6.89 8.35
CA ALA A 534 -13.05 -5.79 8.16
C ALA A 534 -13.54 -5.68 6.71
N TYR A 535 -12.64 -5.75 5.72
CA TYR A 535 -13.03 -5.76 4.30
C TYR A 535 -13.87 -6.98 3.94
N ALA A 536 -13.53 -8.17 4.44
CA ALA A 536 -14.35 -9.37 4.23
C ALA A 536 -15.77 -9.19 4.79
N LYS A 537 -15.90 -8.52 5.94
CA LYS A 537 -17.20 -8.17 6.52
C LYS A 537 -17.95 -7.14 5.68
N GLU A 538 -17.29 -6.07 5.24
CA GLU A 538 -17.91 -5.06 4.35
C GLU A 538 -18.42 -5.67 3.04
N VAL A 539 -17.64 -6.58 2.43
CA VAL A 539 -18.06 -7.30 1.22
C VAL A 539 -19.27 -8.18 1.51
N SER A 540 -19.30 -8.89 2.65
CA SER A 540 -20.47 -9.68 3.06
C SER A 540 -21.71 -8.80 3.26
N ASP A 541 -21.57 -7.69 3.98
CA ASP A 541 -22.66 -6.74 4.25
C ASP A 541 -23.16 -6.09 2.95
N ALA A 542 -22.26 -5.78 2.01
CA ALA A 542 -22.61 -5.25 0.69
C ALA A 542 -23.33 -6.29 -0.18
N GLN A 543 -22.89 -7.55 -0.16
CA GLN A 543 -23.59 -8.65 -0.84
C GLN A 543 -24.98 -8.89 -0.26
N GLU A 544 -25.15 -8.76 1.06
CA GLU A 544 -26.44 -8.91 1.72
C GLU A 544 -27.38 -7.74 1.40
N ARG A 545 -26.88 -6.49 1.39
CA ARG A 545 -27.64 -5.34 0.89
C ARG A 545 -28.06 -5.50 -0.56
N ALA A 546 -27.14 -5.89 -1.44
CA ALA A 546 -27.45 -6.13 -2.85
C ALA A 546 -28.50 -7.24 -3.04
N ARG A 547 -28.44 -8.31 -2.23
CA ARG A 547 -29.49 -9.36 -2.23
C ARG A 547 -30.84 -8.79 -1.83
N LYS A 548 -30.89 -7.99 -0.77
CA LYS A 548 -32.12 -7.39 -0.27
C LYS A 548 -32.71 -6.41 -1.28
N GLU A 549 -31.89 -5.56 -1.89
CA GLU A 549 -32.30 -4.66 -2.98
C GLU A 549 -32.85 -5.44 -4.19
N MET A 550 -32.18 -6.53 -4.58
CA MET A 550 -32.67 -7.39 -5.67
C MET A 550 -34.00 -8.08 -5.33
N GLU A 551 -34.20 -8.46 -4.07
CA GLU A 551 -35.45 -9.05 -3.59
C GLU A 551 -36.58 -8.00 -3.57
N ASP A 552 -36.29 -6.78 -3.12
CA ASP A 552 -37.22 -5.64 -3.13
C ASP A 552 -37.61 -5.26 -4.58
N VAL A 553 -36.64 -5.18 -5.50
CA VAL A 553 -36.91 -4.94 -6.93
C VAL A 553 -37.76 -6.05 -7.54
N ARG A 554 -37.48 -7.33 -7.21
CA ARG A 554 -38.32 -8.45 -7.67
C ARG A 554 -39.75 -8.34 -7.15
N ALA A 555 -39.92 -7.95 -5.88
CA ALA A 555 -41.23 -7.74 -5.30
C ALA A 555 -41.99 -6.58 -5.97
N GLN A 556 -41.31 -5.47 -6.26
CA GLN A 556 -41.87 -4.34 -7.00
C GLN A 556 -42.29 -4.74 -8.42
N VAL A 557 -41.41 -5.40 -9.17
CA VAL A 557 -41.73 -5.87 -10.54
C VAL A 557 -42.90 -6.87 -10.52
N ALA A 558 -42.96 -7.77 -9.53
CA ALA A 558 -44.09 -8.68 -9.39
C ALA A 558 -45.41 -7.93 -9.10
N ALA A 559 -45.37 -6.88 -8.28
CA ALA A 559 -46.52 -6.02 -8.00
C ALA A 559 -46.96 -5.22 -9.24
N GLU A 560 -46.01 -4.66 -10.00
CA GLU A 560 -46.29 -3.95 -11.25
C GLU A 560 -46.90 -4.87 -12.31
N VAL A 561 -46.37 -6.07 -12.50
CA VAL A 561 -46.95 -7.08 -13.41
C VAL A 561 -48.36 -7.47 -12.97
N SER A 562 -48.61 -7.60 -11.67
CA SER A 562 -49.94 -7.87 -11.13
C SER A 562 -50.91 -6.70 -11.40
N ASN A 563 -50.46 -5.45 -11.23
CA ASN A 563 -51.28 -4.27 -11.50
C ASN A 563 -51.59 -4.13 -12.99
N ALA A 564 -50.60 -4.32 -13.87
CA ALA A 564 -50.79 -4.30 -15.32
C ALA A 564 -51.79 -5.38 -15.79
N ARG A 565 -51.79 -6.56 -15.16
CA ARG A 565 -52.81 -7.59 -15.41
C ARG A 565 -54.20 -7.15 -14.99
N LYS A 566 -54.35 -6.54 -13.81
CA LYS A 566 -55.64 -5.99 -13.35
C LYS A 566 -56.16 -4.89 -14.28
N GLU A 567 -55.30 -3.98 -14.72
CA GLU A 567 -55.66 -2.93 -15.67
C GLU A 567 -56.07 -3.49 -17.04
N ALA A 568 -55.36 -4.51 -17.55
CA ALA A 568 -55.71 -5.18 -18.79
C ALA A 568 -57.07 -5.91 -18.69
N GLU A 569 -57.34 -6.55 -17.55
CA GLU A 569 -58.62 -7.19 -17.25
C GLU A 569 -59.76 -6.15 -17.20
N GLN A 570 -59.53 -5.01 -16.54
CA GLN A 570 -60.50 -3.91 -16.49
C GLN A 570 -60.78 -3.32 -17.87
N LYS A 571 -59.76 -3.12 -18.70
CA LYS A 571 -59.94 -2.67 -20.09
C LYS A 571 -60.71 -3.69 -20.93
N ARG A 572 -60.47 -5.00 -20.74
CA ARG A 572 -61.29 -6.05 -21.38
C ARG A 572 -62.75 -5.96 -20.96
N GLN A 573 -63.02 -5.75 -19.68
CA GLN A 573 -64.39 -5.58 -19.17
C GLN A 573 -65.05 -4.32 -19.74
N GLN A 574 -64.30 -3.21 -19.84
CA GLN A 574 -64.79 -1.99 -20.49
C GLN A 574 -65.12 -2.22 -21.96
N TYR A 575 -64.23 -2.85 -22.75
CA TYR A 575 -64.53 -3.14 -24.16
C TYR A 575 -65.69 -4.12 -24.33
N ALA A 576 -65.83 -5.12 -23.45
CA ALA A 576 -66.98 -6.01 -23.45
C ALA A 576 -68.29 -5.26 -23.17
N ALA A 577 -68.29 -4.37 -22.17
CA ALA A 577 -69.43 -3.53 -21.83
C ALA A 577 -69.78 -2.56 -22.96
N GLU A 578 -68.78 -1.90 -23.57
CA GLU A 578 -68.98 -1.02 -24.74
C GLU A 578 -69.55 -1.78 -25.95
N THR A 579 -69.09 -3.00 -26.19
CA THR A 579 -69.62 -3.86 -27.27
C THR A 579 -71.07 -4.26 -27.00
N GLU A 580 -71.41 -4.57 -25.75
CA GLU A 580 -72.79 -4.87 -25.34
C GLU A 580 -73.70 -3.64 -25.46
N LEU A 581 -73.21 -2.47 -25.08
CA LEU A 581 -73.89 -1.17 -25.24
C LEU A 581 -74.13 -0.85 -26.72
N ALA A 582 -73.15 -1.11 -27.59
CA ALA A 582 -73.29 -0.95 -29.04
C ALA A 582 -74.32 -1.93 -29.63
N ARG A 583 -74.36 -3.18 -29.16
CA ARG A 583 -75.41 -4.15 -29.54
C ARG A 583 -76.79 -3.70 -29.10
N ASN A 584 -76.94 -3.20 -27.87
CA ASN A 584 -78.21 -2.71 -27.37
C ASN A 584 -78.68 -1.47 -28.14
N LYS A 585 -77.79 -0.53 -28.46
CA LYS A 585 -78.11 0.61 -29.33
C LYS A 585 -78.53 0.18 -30.73
N SER A 586 -77.83 -0.80 -31.32
CA SER A 586 -78.22 -1.35 -32.62
C SER A 586 -79.57 -2.06 -32.57
N ALA A 587 -79.86 -2.78 -31.48
CA ALA A 587 -81.16 -3.41 -31.27
C ALA A 587 -82.28 -2.37 -31.07
N GLU A 588 -82.04 -1.30 -30.31
CA GLU A 588 -82.95 -0.17 -30.15
C GLU A 588 -83.20 0.54 -31.50
N GLU A 589 -82.16 0.74 -32.32
CA GLU A 589 -82.31 1.31 -33.67
C GLU A 589 -83.15 0.40 -34.59
N VAL A 590 -82.97 -0.93 -34.50
CA VAL A 590 -83.79 -1.90 -35.23
C VAL A 590 -85.24 -1.88 -34.75
N GLU A 591 -85.48 -1.80 -33.44
CA GLU A 591 -86.82 -1.73 -32.86
C GLU A 591 -87.52 -0.41 -33.22
N LYS A 592 -86.77 0.71 -33.24
CA LYS A 592 -87.25 2.01 -33.67
C LYS A 592 -87.58 2.03 -35.17
N ALA A 593 -86.75 1.43 -36.01
CA ALA A 593 -87.04 1.25 -37.43
C ALA A 593 -88.28 0.38 -37.68
N GLN A 594 -88.50 -0.67 -36.86
CA GLN A 594 -89.72 -1.49 -36.91
C GLN A 594 -90.97 -0.73 -36.44
N LYS A 595 -90.82 0.15 -35.45
CA LYS A 595 -91.89 1.03 -34.97
C LYS A 595 -92.25 2.10 -36.00
N ASP A 596 -91.25 2.74 -36.61
CA ASP A 596 -91.46 3.73 -37.68
C ASP A 596 -92.10 3.07 -38.91
N ALA A 597 -91.75 1.82 -39.23
CA ALA A 597 -92.41 1.06 -40.29
C ALA A 597 -93.88 0.75 -39.96
N SER A 598 -94.20 0.37 -38.72
CA SER A 598 -95.59 0.12 -38.31
C SER A 598 -96.41 1.41 -38.19
N GLU A 599 -95.82 2.53 -37.75
CA GLU A 599 -96.47 3.85 -37.76
C GLU A 599 -96.74 4.36 -39.18
N ASN A 600 -95.82 4.13 -40.13
CA ASN A 600 -96.05 4.48 -41.55
C ASN A 600 -97.14 3.60 -42.19
N ILE A 601 -97.23 2.31 -41.83
CA ILE A 601 -98.35 1.45 -42.24
C ILE A 601 -99.67 1.94 -41.63
N TYR A 602 -99.66 2.41 -40.38
CA TYR A 602 -100.85 2.93 -39.71
C TYR A 602 -101.31 4.26 -40.32
N LYS A 603 -100.38 5.18 -40.64
CA LYS A 603 -100.66 6.42 -41.39
C LYS A 603 -101.21 6.12 -42.77
N ALA A 604 -100.61 5.19 -43.53
CA ALA A 604 -101.14 4.79 -44.83
C ALA A 604 -102.58 4.23 -44.75
N LYS A 605 -102.91 3.48 -43.68
CA LYS A 605 -104.29 3.04 -43.42
C LYS A 605 -105.23 4.18 -43.04
N GLN A 606 -104.75 5.15 -42.25
CA GLN A 606 -105.52 6.33 -41.85
C GLN A 606 -105.79 7.26 -43.05
N ASP A 607 -104.79 7.47 -43.92
CA ASP A 607 -104.92 8.25 -45.14
C ASP A 607 -105.85 7.56 -46.15
N ALA A 608 -105.78 6.22 -46.27
CA ALA A 608 -106.75 5.46 -47.06
C ALA A 608 -108.18 5.57 -46.48
N ALA A 609 -108.34 5.54 -45.17
CA ALA A 609 -109.64 5.74 -44.52
C ALA A 609 -110.17 7.17 -44.69
N ALA A 610 -109.29 8.18 -44.67
CA ALA A 610 -109.63 9.58 -44.90
C ALA A 610 -110.06 9.83 -46.36
N ILE A 611 -109.37 9.22 -47.34
CA ILE A 611 -109.74 9.29 -48.75
C ILE A 611 -111.10 8.61 -48.99
N ILE A 612 -111.38 7.46 -48.35
CA ILE A 612 -112.69 6.80 -48.42
C ILE A 612 -113.79 7.66 -47.79
N ALA A 613 -113.52 8.33 -46.66
CA ALA A 613 -114.46 9.23 -46.00
C ALA A 613 -114.74 10.48 -46.84
N GLN A 614 -113.70 11.07 -47.46
CA GLN A 614 -113.83 12.22 -48.35
C GLN A 614 -114.62 11.88 -49.62
N THR A 615 -114.38 10.70 -50.20
CA THR A 615 -115.15 10.22 -51.36
C THR A 615 -116.63 10.04 -50.99
N LYS A 616 -116.93 9.50 -49.79
CA LYS A 616 -118.31 9.40 -49.30
C LYS A 616 -118.96 10.76 -49.01
N ASP A 617 -118.20 11.74 -48.52
CA ASP A 617 -118.70 13.10 -48.24
C ASP A 617 -118.97 13.88 -49.54
N ASP A 618 -118.11 13.73 -50.55
CA ASP A 618 -118.30 14.35 -51.87
C ASP A 618 -119.47 13.73 -52.64
N GLU A 619 -119.71 12.42 -52.46
CA GLU A 619 -120.86 11.71 -53.03
C GLU A 619 -122.15 12.04 -52.28
N ALA A 620 -122.10 12.24 -50.96
CA ALA A 620 -123.21 12.77 -50.16
C ALA A 620 -123.58 14.22 -50.53
N LYS A 621 -122.57 15.08 -50.80
CA LYS A 621 -122.80 16.46 -51.28
C LYS A 621 -123.38 16.51 -52.68
N ARG A 622 -122.98 15.62 -53.60
CA ARG A 622 -123.62 15.49 -54.92
C ARG A 622 -125.07 15.04 -54.84
N ILE A 623 -125.38 14.07 -53.96
CA ILE A 623 -126.76 13.63 -53.71
C ILE A 623 -127.61 14.74 -53.06
N ALA A 624 -127.02 15.54 -52.16
CA ALA A 624 -127.68 16.69 -51.57
C ALA A 624 -127.93 17.81 -52.60
N ALA A 625 -126.97 18.10 -53.48
CA ALA A 625 -127.12 19.09 -54.56
C ALA A 625 -128.26 18.70 -55.52
N ILE A 626 -128.31 17.44 -55.96
CA ILE A 626 -129.40 16.91 -56.81
C ILE A 626 -130.75 17.01 -56.09
N ARG A 627 -130.81 16.70 -54.78
CA ARG A 627 -132.06 16.89 -53.99
C ARG A 627 -132.47 18.35 -53.85
N THR A 628 -131.51 19.27 -53.81
CA THR A 628 -131.79 20.71 -53.66
C THR A 628 -132.26 21.30 -54.99
N GLU A 629 -131.66 20.93 -56.11
CA GLU A 629 -132.13 21.28 -57.47
C GLU A 629 -133.53 20.71 -57.74
N SER A 630 -133.78 19.45 -57.36
CA SER A 630 -135.10 18.82 -57.46
C SER A 630 -136.16 19.56 -56.62
N ALA A 631 -135.78 20.04 -55.43
CA ALA A 631 -136.68 20.77 -54.53
C ALA A 631 -136.96 22.20 -55.02
N GLU A 632 -136.00 22.87 -55.67
CA GLU A 632 -136.21 24.19 -56.27
C GLU A 632 -137.06 24.13 -57.55
N GLU A 633 -136.91 23.10 -58.39
CA GLU A 633 -137.81 22.89 -59.53
C GLU A 633 -139.25 22.58 -59.11
N ILE A 634 -139.45 21.79 -58.05
CA ILE A 634 -140.78 21.54 -57.45
C ILE A 634 -141.36 22.82 -56.84
N LYS A 635 -140.52 23.70 -56.27
CA LYS A 635 -140.97 24.98 -55.70
C LYS A 635 -141.38 25.98 -56.78
N ARG A 636 -140.62 26.10 -57.88
CA ARG A 636 -140.98 26.93 -59.05
C ARG A 636 -142.28 26.44 -59.71
N ALA A 637 -142.46 25.12 -59.83
CA ALA A 637 -143.71 24.55 -60.35
C ALA A 637 -144.93 24.82 -59.44
N LYS A 638 -144.74 24.90 -58.11
CA LYS A 638 -145.79 25.28 -57.15
C LYS A 638 -146.11 26.78 -57.15
N GLU A 639 -145.12 27.64 -57.36
CA GLU A 639 -145.32 29.10 -57.43
C GLU A 639 -146.05 29.51 -58.72
N ASP A 640 -145.73 28.88 -59.86
CA ASP A 640 -146.44 29.11 -61.14
C ASP A 640 -147.88 28.58 -61.12
N ALA A 641 -148.13 27.43 -60.47
CA ALA A 641 -149.49 26.93 -60.26
C ALA A 641 -150.28 27.81 -59.26
N GLY A 642 -149.62 28.33 -58.23
CA GLY A 642 -150.22 29.22 -57.24
C GLY A 642 -150.59 30.61 -57.77
N GLN A 643 -149.83 31.14 -58.74
CA GLN A 643 -150.15 32.40 -59.42
C GLN A 643 -151.35 32.24 -60.37
N LYS A 644 -151.42 31.15 -61.15
CA LYS A 644 -152.57 30.88 -62.03
C LYS A 644 -153.89 30.68 -61.27
N ILE A 645 -153.84 30.02 -60.11
CA ILE A 645 -155.03 29.83 -59.24
C ILE A 645 -155.51 31.16 -58.63
N LYS A 646 -154.60 32.09 -58.29
CA LYS A 646 -154.98 33.42 -57.78
C LYS A 646 -155.62 34.31 -58.85
N GLU A 647 -155.15 34.26 -60.09
CA GLU A 647 -155.75 35.02 -61.20
C GLU A 647 -157.15 34.50 -61.58
N GLU A 648 -157.39 33.19 -61.49
CA GLU A 648 -158.73 32.61 -61.72
C GLU A 648 -159.70 32.90 -60.56
N GLN A 649 -159.24 32.93 -59.31
CA GLN A 649 -160.06 33.33 -58.16
C GLN A 649 -160.48 34.81 -58.21
N GLN A 650 -159.63 35.70 -58.73
CA GLN A 650 -159.99 37.11 -58.93
C GLN A 650 -161.01 37.32 -60.07
N LYS A 651 -160.96 36.52 -61.13
CA LYS A 651 -161.99 36.53 -62.21
C LYS A 651 -163.35 36.00 -61.73
N ILE A 652 -163.36 34.98 -60.87
CA ILE A 652 -164.61 34.44 -60.28
C ILE A 652 -165.25 35.45 -59.32
N ALA A 653 -164.46 36.18 -58.54
CA ALA A 653 -164.96 37.24 -57.66
C ALA A 653 -165.59 38.42 -58.43
N GLN A 654 -164.99 38.82 -59.57
CA GLN A 654 -165.56 39.86 -60.44
C GLN A 654 -166.85 39.40 -61.16
N ALA A 655 -166.93 38.12 -61.54
CA ALA A 655 -168.15 37.55 -62.13
C ALA A 655 -169.31 37.45 -61.13
N GLN A 656 -169.04 37.16 -59.85
CA GLN A 656 -170.05 37.14 -58.79
C GLN A 656 -170.60 38.54 -58.46
N GLN A 657 -169.76 39.58 -58.54
CA GLN A 657 -170.20 40.97 -58.33
C GLN A 657 -171.15 41.45 -59.45
N GLN A 658 -170.88 41.06 -60.71
CA GLN A 658 -171.78 41.35 -61.84
C GLN A 658 -173.10 40.56 -61.79
N TYR A 659 -173.07 39.32 -61.31
CA TYR A 659 -174.29 38.52 -61.10
C TYR A 659 -175.21 39.17 -60.05
N THR A 660 -174.63 39.69 -58.96
CA THR A 660 -175.41 40.32 -57.88
C THR A 660 -176.04 41.66 -58.31
N GLN A 661 -175.36 42.44 -59.16
CA GLN A 661 -175.92 43.67 -59.73
C GLN A 661 -177.07 43.38 -60.71
N LYS A 662 -176.93 42.38 -61.59
CA LYS A 662 -178.00 41.99 -62.51
C LYS A 662 -179.21 41.37 -61.81
N GLN A 663 -179.01 40.68 -60.68
CA GLN A 663 -180.10 40.16 -59.87
C GLN A 663 -180.94 41.28 -59.22
N GLN A 664 -180.30 42.42 -58.88
CA GLN A 664 -180.98 43.59 -58.32
C GLN A 664 -181.79 44.36 -59.38
N GLU A 665 -181.30 44.46 -60.63
CA GLU A 665 -182.07 45.00 -61.77
C GLU A 665 -183.29 44.12 -62.12
N LEU A 666 -183.19 42.80 -61.95
CA LEU A 666 -184.31 41.89 -62.26
C LEU A 666 -185.46 42.04 -61.25
N ASN A 667 -185.14 42.33 -59.98
CA ASN A 667 -186.15 42.57 -58.94
C ASN A 667 -186.85 43.94 -59.11
N SER A 668 -186.16 44.99 -59.61
CA SER A 668 -186.82 46.26 -59.91
C SER A 668 -187.79 46.13 -61.10
N LEU A 669 -187.39 45.39 -62.15
CA LEU A 669 -188.26 45.07 -63.29
C LEU A 669 -189.50 44.24 -62.91
N GLN A 670 -189.38 43.32 -61.94
CA GLN A 670 -190.54 42.58 -61.42
C GLN A 670 -191.52 43.47 -60.64
N THR A 671 -191.01 44.53 -60.00
CA THR A 671 -191.84 45.49 -59.27
C THR A 671 -192.60 46.39 -60.25
N ASP A 672 -191.97 46.79 -61.36
CA ASP A 672 -192.61 47.58 -62.42
C ASP A 672 -193.70 46.78 -63.17
N ILE A 673 -193.51 45.47 -63.36
CA ILE A 673 -194.53 44.59 -63.97
C ILE A 673 -195.77 44.43 -63.07
N GLN A 674 -195.61 44.44 -61.75
CA GLN A 674 -196.77 44.40 -60.84
C GLN A 674 -197.55 45.72 -60.85
N ASN A 675 -196.86 46.85 -60.91
CA ASN A 675 -197.51 48.16 -61.02
C ASN A 675 -198.26 48.32 -62.36
N ALA A 676 -197.71 47.80 -63.46
CA ALA A 676 -198.39 47.78 -64.76
C ALA A 676 -199.64 46.88 -64.77
N LYS A 677 -199.64 45.77 -64.01
CA LYS A 677 -200.85 44.93 -63.82
C LYS A 677 -201.94 45.64 -63.00
N ALA A 678 -201.55 46.45 -62.02
CA ALA A 678 -202.50 47.27 -61.27
C ALA A 678 -203.19 48.33 -62.14
N GLU A 679 -202.50 48.91 -63.13
CA GLU A 679 -203.10 49.85 -64.09
C GLU A 679 -204.00 49.16 -65.13
N LEU A 680 -203.63 47.98 -65.62
CA LEU A 680 -204.42 47.26 -66.62
C LEU A 680 -205.80 46.83 -66.08
N THR A 681 -205.86 46.48 -64.80
CA THR A 681 -207.12 46.10 -64.14
C THR A 681 -208.01 47.32 -63.93
N ARG A 682 -207.42 48.48 -63.64
CA ARG A 682 -208.11 49.77 -63.50
C ARG A 682 -208.72 50.25 -64.82
N LEU A 683 -208.07 49.97 -65.94
CA LEU A 683 -208.58 50.26 -67.30
C LEU A 683 -209.66 49.27 -67.76
N GLN A 684 -209.64 48.01 -67.30
CA GLN A 684 -210.67 47.03 -67.66
C GLN A 684 -212.02 47.31 -66.97
N GLU A 685 -212.02 47.80 -65.73
CA GLU A 685 -213.27 48.19 -65.06
C GLU A 685 -213.88 49.49 -65.62
N GLU A 686 -213.06 50.43 -66.10
CA GLU A 686 -213.56 51.62 -66.81
C GLU A 686 -214.18 51.29 -68.18
N ILE A 687 -213.77 50.18 -68.82
CA ILE A 687 -214.33 49.74 -70.10
C ILE A 687 -215.67 49.01 -69.92
N GLU A 688 -215.90 48.25 -68.84
CA GLU A 688 -217.23 47.70 -68.55
C GLU A 688 -218.24 48.78 -68.14
N LYS A 689 -217.80 49.88 -67.52
CA LYS A 689 -218.64 51.08 -67.30
C LYS A 689 -219.13 51.74 -68.60
N LYS A 690 -218.48 51.50 -69.74
CA LYS A 690 -218.86 52.12 -71.03
C LYS A 690 -219.63 51.21 -71.99
N LYS A 691 -219.80 49.90 -71.70
CA LYS A 691 -220.48 48.97 -72.62
C LYS A 691 -221.93 48.62 -72.30
N LYS A 692 -222.52 49.12 -71.20
CA LYS A 692 -223.95 48.98 -70.90
C LYS A 692 -224.65 50.31 -70.58
N ALA A 693 -224.38 51.33 -71.39
CA ALA A 693 -225.16 52.57 -71.48
C ALA A 693 -225.63 52.87 -72.93
N ALA A 694 -225.60 51.88 -73.83
CA ALA A 694 -226.19 51.99 -75.16
C ALA A 694 -226.71 50.63 -75.60
N GLY A 695 -228.03 50.43 -75.46
CA GLY A 695 -228.71 49.24 -75.97
C GLY A 695 -229.88 48.73 -75.14
N ASN A 696 -230.22 49.41 -74.05
CA ASN A 696 -231.57 49.78 -73.66
C ASN A 696 -231.39 50.90 -72.62
N ASN A 697 -232.35 51.82 -72.60
CA ASN A 697 -232.43 52.91 -71.62
C ASN A 697 -232.21 52.46 -70.19
#